data_AF-A0A423PC23-F1
#
_entry.id   AF-A0A423PC23-F1
#
_cell.length_a   1.000
_cell.length_b   1.000
_cell.length_c   1.000
_cell.angle_alpha   90.00
_cell.angle_beta   90.00
_cell.angle_gamma   90.00
#
_symmetry.space_group_name_H-M   'P 1'
#
loop_
_entity.id
_entity.type
_entity.pdbx_description
1 polymer ?
#
loop_
_entity_poly.entity_id
_entity_poly.type
_entity_poly.pdbx_seq_one_letter_code
_entity_poly.pdbx_strand_id
1 'polypeptide(L)'
;MVSSPARRPLEDYWIPADIRLPAADTQGFRILKGRRYVDVPDGHCVLVAIDPKMGLYRATRASERNPSGPLLELDPQSKLWRPLEGMPSIRSITDLNGGLDGHKKMMDESAALARELHSAWFELKGQEGERTAIVKYELQYHRHLAAVDKCFDFYLKEQVSLLIYKGISVYEAELFKIQLKRFEVLCRIMQASDRRKLIETQPGTAVTLEQHRSNAGYLKSKLALLRKRQIIAEELLQKSQYNQNDFSEWGYDPMEIHKDTADWLHSKCQVLAAEQGSRMPVFLSLPFSELTRAFLDVDAIPQEARIPVLSDLLEQCTSIRNSFEYLEFPSAHITSRQEIIDAIRSFESTLEDRLALYHRDLESLPLLPSSDQSIDFDFIPAQRANQPASMPTRMFRSKQNGVHKIRLGQPRRGAADEELMDVMHPHQPDEILQTYERREGEWHRRVAPLEESLSKLTTGAEQHLAISDQYLRAAWQQEAAKHNASGIVDELVSKAIVLDDLIPQIEKAPNPSDINVEPVVQRLRQDSQRLRNEAEAIRIRLFKDKSYLSADRVVHLISLDELRVKRTKSRQPLGKGANKEFLDTYLLSDKHTGEGLWEAHFHYPKTGSSALEFKDRGGHLKTLDQARAGVSSQRRDEQAGRPHVAIWRLTLDRKTAQKIFDLAS
;
A
#
# COMPACT_ATOMS: atom_id res chain seq x y z
N MET A 1 19.74 -56.17 -14.77
CA MET A 1 19.19 -54.93 -15.37
C MET A 1 18.33 -54.25 -14.33
N VAL A 2 18.84 -53.20 -13.67
CA VAL A 2 18.02 -52.37 -12.78
C VAL A 2 17.23 -51.43 -13.68
N SER A 3 15.91 -51.58 -13.72
CA SER A 3 15.01 -50.68 -14.42
C SER A 3 15.28 -49.25 -13.93
N SER A 4 15.68 -48.36 -14.85
CA SER A 4 15.64 -46.92 -14.61
C SER A 4 14.19 -46.58 -14.21
N PRO A 5 13.95 -45.91 -13.07
CA PRO A 5 12.60 -45.55 -12.68
C PRO A 5 12.01 -44.67 -13.79
N ALA A 6 10.79 -45.01 -14.23
CA ALA A 6 10.07 -44.23 -15.22
C ALA A 6 10.02 -42.77 -14.75
N ARG A 7 10.56 -41.86 -15.57
CA ARG A 7 10.54 -40.42 -15.26
C ARG A 7 9.08 -40.00 -15.19
N ARG A 8 8.64 -39.60 -14.00
CA ARG A 8 7.30 -39.04 -13.78
C ARG A 8 7.13 -37.79 -14.65
N PRO A 9 5.95 -37.59 -15.26
CA PRO A 9 5.72 -36.44 -16.12
C PRO A 9 5.60 -35.15 -15.28
N LEU A 10 5.59 -33.98 -15.90
CA LEU A 10 5.70 -32.69 -15.17
C LEU A 10 4.51 -32.44 -14.24
N GLU A 11 3.35 -32.95 -14.61
CA GLU A 11 2.07 -32.80 -13.91
C GLU A 11 2.12 -33.41 -12.51
N ASP A 12 2.93 -34.46 -12.32
CA ASP A 12 3.17 -35.10 -11.03
C ASP A 12 3.93 -34.21 -10.02
N TYR A 13 4.45 -33.06 -10.47
CA TYR A 13 5.21 -32.09 -9.68
C TYR A 13 4.50 -30.75 -9.52
N TRP A 14 3.30 -30.60 -10.10
CA TRP A 14 2.49 -29.41 -9.91
C TRP A 14 2.25 -29.18 -8.43
N ILE A 15 2.56 -27.97 -7.99
CA ILE A 15 2.20 -27.55 -6.66
C ILE A 15 0.73 -27.12 -6.66
N PRO A 16 0.03 -27.35 -5.55
CA PRO A 16 -1.32 -26.85 -5.38
C PRO A 16 -1.40 -25.33 -5.60
N ALA A 17 -2.40 -24.88 -6.37
CA ALA A 17 -2.57 -23.46 -6.76
C ALA A 17 -2.87 -22.53 -5.57
N ASP A 18 -3.22 -23.07 -4.42
CA ASP A 18 -3.39 -22.38 -3.13
C ASP A 18 -2.07 -21.98 -2.45
N ILE A 19 -0.93 -22.54 -2.89
CA ILE A 19 0.38 -22.07 -2.41
C ILE A 19 0.63 -20.68 -3.00
N ARG A 20 0.46 -19.64 -2.16
CA ARG A 20 0.83 -18.26 -2.50
C ARG A 20 2.35 -18.15 -2.59
N LEU A 21 2.84 -18.19 -3.81
CA LEU A 21 4.23 -17.87 -4.11
C LEU A 21 4.40 -16.35 -4.30
N PRO A 22 5.55 -15.77 -3.90
CA PRO A 22 5.86 -14.38 -4.22
C PRO A 22 5.95 -14.19 -5.75
N ALA A 23 5.99 -12.93 -6.19
CA ALA A 23 6.22 -12.61 -7.59
C ALA A 23 7.52 -13.29 -8.10
N ALA A 24 7.52 -13.69 -9.37
CA ALA A 24 8.69 -14.26 -10.00
C ALA A 24 9.76 -13.16 -10.21
N ASP A 25 11.02 -13.54 -10.01
CA ASP A 25 12.16 -12.74 -10.40
C ASP A 25 12.30 -12.66 -11.93
N THR A 26 13.23 -11.86 -12.41
CA THR A 26 13.55 -11.68 -13.84
C THR A 26 14.11 -12.95 -14.50
N GLN A 27 14.47 -13.99 -13.75
CA GLN A 27 14.81 -15.33 -14.23
C GLN A 27 13.59 -16.28 -14.20
N GLY A 28 12.42 -15.82 -13.77
CA GLY A 28 11.20 -16.62 -13.63
C GLY A 28 11.13 -17.47 -12.36
N PHE A 29 12.02 -17.26 -11.38
CA PHE A 29 12.00 -17.95 -10.09
C PHE A 29 11.14 -17.22 -9.06
N ARG A 30 10.32 -17.97 -8.34
CA ARG A 30 9.63 -17.52 -7.13
C ARG A 30 10.33 -18.15 -5.93
N ILE A 31 10.86 -17.33 -5.02
CA ILE A 31 11.66 -17.82 -3.87
C ILE A 31 10.84 -17.77 -2.59
N LEU A 32 10.52 -18.94 -2.03
CA LEU A 32 9.79 -19.05 -0.77
C LEU A 32 10.58 -19.93 0.21
N LYS A 33 10.96 -19.38 1.37
CA LYS A 33 11.72 -20.08 2.42
C LYS A 33 13.00 -20.77 1.88
N GLY A 34 13.73 -20.08 1.02
CA GLY A 34 14.97 -20.59 0.39
C GLY A 34 14.75 -21.66 -0.69
N ARG A 35 13.51 -21.98 -1.04
CA ARG A 35 13.18 -22.91 -2.13
C ARG A 35 12.79 -22.14 -3.39
N ARG A 36 13.17 -22.68 -4.55
CA ARG A 36 12.91 -22.08 -5.86
C ARG A 36 11.73 -22.77 -6.52
N TYR A 37 10.75 -21.98 -6.91
CA TYR A 37 9.59 -22.41 -7.68
C TYR A 37 9.58 -21.70 -9.02
N VAL A 38 8.95 -22.29 -10.01
CA VAL A 38 8.84 -21.71 -11.36
C VAL A 38 7.44 -21.86 -11.90
N ASP A 39 7.01 -20.88 -12.69
CA ASP A 39 5.75 -20.94 -13.42
C ASP A 39 5.94 -21.78 -14.68
N VAL A 40 5.01 -22.69 -14.93
CA VAL A 40 4.96 -23.54 -16.12
C VAL A 40 3.65 -23.22 -16.88
N PRO A 41 3.45 -23.69 -18.12
CA PRO A 41 2.22 -23.46 -18.87
C PRO A 41 0.94 -23.84 -18.10
N ASP A 42 -0.19 -23.29 -18.56
CA ASP A 42 -1.54 -23.53 -18.03
C ASP A 42 -1.78 -23.04 -16.59
N GLY A 43 -0.92 -22.12 -16.10
CA GLY A 43 -1.09 -21.47 -14.80
C GLY A 43 -0.64 -22.32 -13.62
N HIS A 44 0.14 -23.38 -13.87
CA HIS A 44 0.71 -24.23 -12.83
C HIS A 44 2.10 -23.73 -12.40
N CYS A 45 2.52 -24.13 -11.20
CA CYS A 45 3.87 -23.89 -10.71
C CYS A 45 4.50 -25.20 -10.24
N VAL A 46 5.82 -25.31 -10.28
CA VAL A 46 6.55 -26.48 -9.78
C VAL A 46 7.73 -26.07 -8.91
N LEU A 47 8.07 -26.90 -7.93
CA LEU A 47 9.31 -26.75 -7.15
C LEU A 47 10.49 -27.28 -7.98
N VAL A 48 11.60 -26.56 -8.01
CA VAL A 48 12.80 -26.94 -8.73
C VAL A 48 14.02 -27.01 -7.82
N ALA A 49 14.91 -27.96 -8.13
CA ALA A 49 16.24 -28.07 -7.55
C ALA A 49 17.26 -28.37 -8.65
N ILE A 50 18.53 -28.15 -8.34
CA ILE A 50 19.62 -28.42 -9.27
C ILE A 50 19.86 -29.93 -9.31
N ASP A 51 19.89 -30.50 -10.51
CA ASP A 51 20.31 -31.88 -10.71
C ASP A 51 21.82 -31.99 -10.43
N PRO A 52 22.24 -32.77 -9.42
CA PRO A 52 23.66 -32.91 -9.08
C PRO A 52 24.50 -33.55 -10.20
N LYS A 53 23.87 -34.22 -11.18
CA LYS A 53 24.58 -34.84 -12.30
C LYS A 53 24.82 -33.88 -13.46
N MET A 54 23.81 -33.10 -13.82
CA MET A 54 23.82 -32.27 -15.03
C MET A 54 24.01 -30.78 -14.73
N GLY A 55 23.86 -30.34 -13.48
CA GLY A 55 23.94 -28.93 -13.10
C GLY A 55 22.76 -28.07 -13.61
N LEU A 56 21.69 -28.72 -14.08
CA LEU A 56 20.49 -28.07 -14.65
C LEU A 56 19.32 -28.11 -13.66
N TYR A 57 18.34 -27.23 -13.86
CA TYR A 57 17.13 -27.21 -13.04
C TYR A 57 16.22 -28.40 -13.36
N ARG A 58 15.75 -29.07 -12.31
CA ARG A 58 14.89 -30.25 -12.39
C ARG A 58 13.70 -30.07 -11.45
N ALA A 59 12.52 -30.46 -11.93
CA ALA A 59 11.33 -30.52 -11.07
C ALA A 59 11.55 -31.52 -9.93
N THR A 60 11.08 -31.18 -8.73
CA THR A 60 11.26 -31.98 -7.52
C THR A 60 10.07 -31.84 -6.59
N ARG A 61 9.77 -32.87 -5.81
CA ARG A 61 8.81 -32.76 -4.70
C ARG A 61 9.50 -32.25 -3.46
N ALA A 62 8.73 -31.62 -2.58
CA ALA A 62 9.23 -31.13 -1.28
C ALA A 62 9.78 -32.25 -0.37
N SER A 63 9.33 -33.49 -0.57
CA SER A 63 9.77 -34.69 0.15
C SER A 63 10.98 -35.40 -0.49
N GLU A 64 11.38 -34.98 -1.70
CA GLU A 64 12.48 -35.60 -2.41
C GLU A 64 13.82 -35.02 -1.97
N ARG A 65 14.76 -35.89 -1.59
CA ARG A 65 16.14 -35.49 -1.30
C ARG A 65 16.94 -35.19 -2.56
N ASN A 66 16.68 -35.94 -3.63
CA ASN A 66 17.28 -35.75 -4.94
C ASN A 66 16.16 -35.52 -5.95
N PRO A 67 16.27 -34.51 -6.84
CA PRO A 67 15.20 -34.21 -7.77
C PRO A 67 15.01 -35.35 -8.79
N SER A 68 13.77 -35.80 -8.98
CA SER A 68 13.47 -36.91 -9.91
C SER A 68 12.59 -36.54 -11.11
N GLY A 69 12.10 -35.30 -11.19
CA GLY A 69 11.23 -34.85 -12.27
C GLY A 69 11.95 -34.56 -13.59
N PRO A 70 11.25 -34.05 -14.60
CA PRO A 70 11.88 -33.60 -15.85
C PRO A 70 12.86 -32.44 -15.58
N LEU A 71 13.88 -32.34 -16.44
CA LEU A 71 14.69 -31.12 -16.53
C LEU A 71 13.84 -30.02 -17.12
N LEU A 72 14.04 -28.80 -16.65
CA LEU A 72 13.30 -27.64 -17.11
C LEU A 72 14.26 -26.60 -17.69
N GLU A 73 13.80 -25.91 -18.71
CA GLU A 73 14.45 -24.73 -19.28
C GLU A 73 13.49 -23.54 -19.23
N LEU A 74 14.04 -22.35 -19.01
CA LEU A 74 13.30 -21.10 -19.08
C LEU A 74 13.06 -20.74 -20.55
N ASP A 75 11.81 -20.51 -20.93
CA ASP A 75 11.49 -19.79 -22.16
C ASP A 75 11.70 -18.28 -21.92
N PRO A 76 12.70 -17.64 -22.54
CA PRO A 76 13.03 -16.25 -22.27
C PRO A 76 11.95 -15.27 -22.73
N GLN A 77 11.02 -15.68 -23.58
CA GLN A 77 9.94 -14.83 -24.13
C GLN A 77 8.71 -14.86 -23.23
N SER A 78 8.18 -16.05 -22.91
CA SER A 78 7.02 -16.18 -22.02
C SER A 78 7.38 -16.04 -20.54
N LYS A 79 8.67 -16.17 -20.19
CA LYS A 79 9.19 -16.32 -18.82
C LYS A 79 8.63 -17.55 -18.09
N LEU A 80 8.02 -18.48 -18.81
CA LEU A 80 7.57 -19.77 -18.29
C LEU A 80 8.66 -20.82 -18.46
N TRP A 81 8.68 -21.79 -17.56
CA TRP A 81 9.58 -22.93 -17.61
C TRP A 81 8.90 -24.11 -18.29
N ARG A 82 9.63 -24.82 -19.16
CA ARG A 82 9.10 -25.94 -19.93
C ARG A 82 9.99 -27.17 -19.78
N PRO A 83 9.45 -28.39 -19.90
CA PRO A 83 10.27 -29.60 -19.98
C PRO A 83 11.30 -29.49 -21.09
N LEU A 84 12.56 -29.76 -20.75
CA LEU A 84 13.62 -29.90 -21.73
C LEU A 84 13.42 -31.21 -22.49
N GLU A 85 12.92 -31.11 -23.72
CA GLU A 85 12.65 -32.26 -24.58
C GLU A 85 13.95 -32.76 -25.26
N GLY A 86 14.33 -34.02 -24.97
CA GLY A 86 15.48 -34.65 -25.61
C GLY A 86 16.84 -34.14 -25.11
N MET A 87 17.85 -34.19 -25.98
CA MET A 87 19.17 -33.60 -25.72
C MET A 87 19.11 -32.10 -25.99
N PRO A 88 19.54 -31.24 -25.06
CA PRO A 88 19.53 -29.80 -25.28
C PRO A 88 20.37 -29.45 -26.51
N SER A 89 19.90 -28.50 -27.31
CA SER A 89 20.72 -27.89 -28.35
C SER A 89 21.79 -27.03 -27.70
N ILE A 90 22.96 -27.61 -27.47
CA ILE A 90 24.08 -26.93 -26.83
C ILE A 90 24.88 -26.18 -27.89
N ARG A 91 24.88 -24.85 -27.81
CA ARG A 91 25.75 -23.99 -28.63
C ARG A 91 27.21 -24.28 -28.27
N SER A 92 28.13 -24.22 -29.24
CA SER A 92 29.54 -24.45 -28.96
C SER A 92 30.09 -23.41 -27.97
N ILE A 93 31.04 -23.80 -27.11
CA ILE A 93 31.65 -22.86 -26.17
C ILE A 93 32.36 -21.69 -26.87
N THR A 94 32.88 -21.91 -28.08
CA THR A 94 33.49 -20.87 -28.92
C THR A 94 32.46 -19.83 -29.36
N ASP A 95 31.29 -20.27 -29.85
CA ASP A 95 30.23 -19.35 -30.27
C ASP A 95 29.59 -18.62 -29.09
N LEU A 96 29.47 -19.29 -27.93
CA LEU A 96 29.01 -18.67 -26.69
C LEU A 96 29.97 -17.57 -26.25
N ASN A 97 31.27 -17.86 -26.19
CA ASN A 97 32.28 -16.88 -25.81
C ASN A 97 32.32 -15.71 -26.80
N GLY A 98 32.26 -15.97 -28.11
CA GLY A 98 32.18 -14.91 -29.12
C GLY A 98 30.94 -14.02 -28.97
N GLY A 99 29.78 -14.62 -28.64
CA GLY A 99 28.56 -13.87 -28.31
C GLY A 99 28.71 -13.02 -27.05
N LEU A 100 29.23 -13.60 -25.97
CA LEU A 100 29.49 -12.90 -24.71
C LEU A 100 30.47 -11.74 -24.88
N ASP A 101 31.57 -11.95 -25.62
CA ASP A 101 32.56 -10.92 -25.90
C ASP A 101 31.96 -9.78 -26.73
N GLY A 102 31.12 -10.10 -27.72
CA GLY A 102 30.38 -9.11 -28.49
C GLY A 102 29.43 -8.26 -27.63
N HIS A 103 28.65 -8.90 -26.75
CA HIS A 103 27.76 -8.19 -25.83
C HIS A 103 28.53 -7.34 -24.82
N LYS A 104 29.63 -7.86 -24.27
CA LYS A 104 30.50 -7.15 -23.33
C LYS A 104 31.15 -5.94 -23.99
N LYS A 105 31.68 -6.09 -25.20
CA LYS A 105 32.24 -4.98 -25.99
C LYS A 105 31.21 -3.87 -26.21
N MET A 106 29.99 -4.22 -26.63
CA MET A 106 28.90 -3.25 -26.80
C MET A 106 28.55 -2.53 -25.49
N MET A 107 28.53 -3.24 -24.36
CA MET A 107 28.33 -2.62 -23.04
C MET A 107 29.45 -1.66 -22.68
N ASP A 108 30.71 -2.06 -22.87
CA ASP A 108 31.89 -1.27 -22.51
C ASP A 108 32.01 0.01 -23.35
N GLU A 109 31.80 -0.09 -24.67
CA GLU A 109 31.76 1.06 -25.59
C GLU A 109 30.62 2.02 -25.24
N SER A 110 29.42 1.48 -24.98
CA SER A 110 28.27 2.30 -24.60
C SER A 110 28.49 3.00 -23.25
N ALA A 111 29.12 2.32 -22.28
CA ALA A 111 29.48 2.88 -20.99
C ALA A 111 30.57 3.96 -21.10
N ALA A 112 31.55 3.79 -21.98
CA ALA A 112 32.59 4.79 -22.25
C ALA A 112 31.97 6.09 -22.76
N LEU A 113 31.13 6.01 -23.78
CA LEU A 113 30.41 7.18 -24.30
C LEU A 113 29.50 7.81 -23.23
N ALA A 114 28.86 7.00 -22.38
CA ALA A 114 28.05 7.50 -21.28
C ALA A 114 28.87 8.29 -20.25
N ARG A 115 30.12 7.87 -19.97
CA ARG A 115 31.06 8.60 -19.11
C ARG A 115 31.54 9.90 -19.75
N GLU A 116 31.82 9.91 -21.05
CA GLU A 116 32.21 11.13 -21.78
C GLU A 116 31.08 12.17 -21.73
N LEU A 117 29.84 11.75 -22.00
CA LEU A 117 28.67 12.63 -21.93
C LEU A 117 28.36 13.09 -20.49
N HIS A 118 28.66 12.25 -19.49
CA HIS A 118 28.57 12.65 -18.08
C HIS A 118 29.49 13.84 -17.79
N SER A 119 30.77 13.70 -18.16
CA SER A 119 31.76 14.76 -17.96
C SER A 119 31.37 16.03 -18.72
N ALA A 120 30.94 15.90 -19.99
CA ALA A 120 30.49 17.04 -20.78
C ALA A 120 29.27 17.76 -20.16
N TRP A 121 28.32 17.02 -19.59
CA TRP A 121 27.21 17.62 -18.85
C TRP A 121 27.68 18.28 -17.55
N PHE A 122 28.57 17.64 -16.80
CA PHE A 122 29.08 18.15 -15.53
C PHE A 122 29.81 19.50 -15.69
N GLU A 123 30.61 19.66 -16.75
CA GLU A 123 31.29 20.92 -17.09
C GLU A 123 30.30 22.05 -17.42
N LEU A 124 29.13 21.72 -17.96
CA LEU A 124 28.08 22.68 -18.32
C LEU A 124 27.05 22.90 -17.20
N LYS A 125 27.24 22.30 -16.02
CA LYS A 125 26.27 22.39 -14.93
C LYS A 125 26.10 23.84 -14.46
N GLY A 126 24.87 24.34 -14.49
CA GLY A 126 24.53 25.73 -14.15
C GLY A 126 24.84 26.75 -15.26
N GLN A 127 25.30 26.30 -16.43
CA GLN A 127 25.66 27.16 -17.56
C GLN A 127 24.66 27.01 -18.73
N GLU A 128 24.74 27.93 -19.69
CA GLU A 128 24.00 27.80 -20.95
C GLU A 128 24.39 26.50 -21.66
N GLY A 129 23.39 25.74 -22.11
CA GLY A 129 23.60 24.44 -22.76
C GLY A 129 23.54 23.22 -21.84
N GLU A 130 23.44 23.38 -20.51
CA GLU A 130 23.27 22.24 -19.57
C GLU A 130 22.12 21.32 -20.01
N ARG A 131 20.98 21.91 -20.38
CA ARG A 131 19.78 21.18 -20.81
C ARG A 131 20.06 20.27 -22.00
N THR A 132 20.80 20.76 -23.00
CA THR A 132 21.13 19.97 -24.19
C THR A 132 22.11 18.85 -23.84
N ALA A 133 23.08 19.11 -22.97
CA ALA A 133 24.05 18.12 -22.54
C ALA A 133 23.40 16.99 -21.73
N ILE A 134 22.52 17.32 -20.77
CA ILE A 134 21.85 16.32 -19.95
C ILE A 134 20.87 15.44 -20.75
N VAL A 135 20.20 16.00 -21.77
CA VAL A 135 19.34 15.20 -22.68
C VAL A 135 20.18 14.16 -23.44
N LYS A 136 21.38 14.53 -23.92
CA LYS A 136 22.29 13.59 -24.59
C LYS A 136 22.76 12.50 -23.62
N TYR A 137 23.11 12.88 -22.41
CA TYR A 137 23.52 11.98 -21.34
C TYR A 137 22.40 10.97 -20.97
N GLU A 138 21.19 11.45 -20.71
CA GLU A 138 20.00 10.63 -20.42
C GLU A 138 19.72 9.63 -21.56
N LEU A 139 19.71 10.11 -22.81
CA LEU A 139 19.48 9.26 -23.99
C LEU A 139 20.57 8.18 -24.12
N GLN A 140 21.84 8.52 -23.87
CA GLN A 140 22.91 7.54 -23.92
C GLN A 140 22.78 6.49 -22.81
N TYR A 141 22.33 6.86 -21.61
CA TYR A 141 22.09 5.88 -20.55
C TYR A 141 20.92 4.94 -20.86
N HIS A 142 19.88 5.40 -21.56
CA HIS A 142 18.85 4.50 -22.12
C HIS A 142 19.43 3.50 -23.14
N ARG A 143 20.33 3.96 -24.03
CA ARG A 143 21.04 3.06 -24.95
C ARG A 143 21.93 2.08 -24.22
N HIS A 144 22.59 2.54 -23.15
CA HIS A 144 23.41 1.68 -22.31
C HIS A 144 22.56 0.63 -21.61
N LEU A 145 21.41 0.99 -21.04
CA LEU A 145 20.47 0.02 -20.48
C LEU A 145 20.08 -1.06 -21.49
N ALA A 146 19.76 -0.68 -22.73
CA ALA A 146 19.45 -1.62 -23.79
C ALA A 146 20.63 -2.55 -24.14
N ALA A 147 21.87 -2.08 -24.05
CA ALA A 147 23.05 -2.91 -24.24
C ALA A 147 23.24 -3.93 -23.10
N VAL A 148 23.02 -3.50 -21.85
CA VAL A 148 23.07 -4.37 -20.68
C VAL A 148 21.94 -5.40 -20.69
N ASP A 149 20.71 -4.98 -21.03
CA ASP A 149 19.54 -5.87 -21.17
C ASP A 149 19.79 -6.94 -22.24
N LYS A 150 20.37 -6.58 -23.40
CA LYS A 150 20.75 -7.57 -24.43
C LYS A 150 21.74 -8.61 -23.92
N CYS A 151 22.70 -8.20 -23.08
CA CYS A 151 23.64 -9.13 -22.46
C CYS A 151 22.91 -10.05 -21.47
N PHE A 152 22.04 -9.49 -20.62
CA PHE A 152 21.21 -10.25 -19.70
C PHE A 152 20.32 -11.28 -20.42
N ASP A 153 19.62 -10.85 -21.48
CA ASP A 153 18.77 -11.71 -22.31
C ASP A 153 19.57 -12.83 -22.99
N PHE A 154 20.82 -12.57 -23.39
CA PHE A 154 21.71 -13.59 -23.92
C PHE A 154 22.01 -14.67 -22.85
N TYR A 155 22.27 -14.30 -21.60
CA TYR A 155 22.47 -15.25 -20.50
C TYR A 155 21.22 -16.09 -20.20
N LEU A 156 20.03 -15.49 -20.29
CA LEU A 156 18.78 -16.22 -20.09
C LEU A 156 18.50 -17.17 -21.25
N LYS A 157 18.71 -16.71 -22.49
CA LYS A 157 18.49 -17.52 -23.69
C LYS A 157 19.44 -18.71 -23.77
N GLU A 158 20.70 -18.53 -23.41
CA GLU A 158 21.73 -19.57 -23.47
C GLU A 158 21.95 -20.25 -22.11
N GLN A 159 20.97 -20.16 -21.19
CA GLN A 159 21.06 -20.64 -19.80
C GLN A 159 21.55 -22.10 -19.72
N VAL A 160 20.93 -23.02 -20.48
CA VAL A 160 21.29 -24.44 -20.45
C VAL A 160 22.74 -24.66 -20.86
N SER A 161 23.17 -24.06 -21.98
CA SER A 161 24.55 -24.18 -22.47
C SER A 161 25.55 -23.59 -21.48
N LEU A 162 25.26 -22.41 -20.93
CA LEU A 162 26.14 -21.74 -19.97
C LEU A 162 26.23 -22.50 -18.65
N LEU A 163 25.13 -23.08 -18.15
CA LEU A 163 25.14 -23.93 -16.96
C LEU A 163 26.00 -25.18 -17.16
N ILE A 164 25.92 -25.82 -18.34
CA ILE A 164 26.72 -27.01 -18.66
C ILE A 164 28.22 -26.68 -18.70
N TYR A 165 28.61 -25.59 -19.35
CA TYR A 165 30.04 -25.26 -19.52
C TYR A 165 30.67 -24.57 -18.30
N LYS A 166 29.93 -23.66 -17.64
CA LYS A 166 30.46 -22.83 -16.55
C LYS A 166 30.11 -23.35 -15.17
N GLY A 167 29.08 -24.18 -15.06
CA GLY A 167 28.48 -24.54 -13.78
C GLY A 167 27.68 -23.40 -13.15
N ILE A 168 26.80 -23.76 -12.21
CA ILE A 168 25.85 -22.82 -11.63
C ILE A 168 26.51 -21.66 -10.87
N SER A 169 27.58 -21.92 -10.13
CA SER A 169 28.22 -20.88 -9.31
C SER A 169 28.76 -19.73 -10.16
N VAL A 170 29.41 -20.04 -11.28
CA VAL A 170 29.95 -19.03 -12.19
C VAL A 170 28.83 -18.33 -12.94
N TYR A 171 27.84 -19.09 -13.43
CA TYR A 171 26.67 -18.55 -14.12
C TYR A 171 25.91 -17.54 -13.24
N GLU A 172 25.56 -17.93 -12.01
CA GLU A 172 24.81 -17.06 -11.08
C GLU A 172 25.63 -15.82 -10.71
N ALA A 173 26.96 -15.94 -10.53
CA ALA A 173 27.82 -14.81 -10.21
C ALA A 173 27.98 -13.81 -11.37
N GLU A 174 28.11 -14.29 -12.61
CA GLU A 174 28.15 -13.43 -13.80
C GLU A 174 26.81 -12.73 -14.04
N LEU A 175 25.70 -13.49 -13.96
CA LEU A 175 24.36 -12.93 -14.12
C LEU A 175 24.04 -11.89 -13.03
N PHE A 176 24.49 -12.14 -11.80
CA PHE A 176 24.40 -11.18 -10.70
C PHE A 176 25.09 -9.86 -11.03
N LYS A 177 26.31 -9.89 -11.58
CA LYS A 177 27.04 -8.67 -11.98
C LYS A 177 26.30 -7.88 -13.05
N ILE A 178 25.66 -8.57 -13.99
CA ILE A 178 24.84 -7.93 -15.03
C ILE A 178 23.61 -7.27 -14.40
N GLN A 179 22.93 -7.95 -13.47
CA GLN A 179 21.79 -7.37 -12.76
C GLN A 179 22.17 -6.14 -11.95
N LEU A 180 23.29 -6.20 -11.25
CA LEU A 180 23.81 -5.05 -10.52
C LEU A 180 24.07 -3.86 -11.47
N LYS A 181 24.63 -4.12 -12.66
CA LYS A 181 24.80 -3.08 -13.68
C LYS A 181 23.46 -2.51 -14.14
N ARG A 182 22.43 -3.33 -14.36
CA ARG A 182 21.07 -2.86 -14.73
C ARG A 182 20.49 -1.95 -13.66
N PHE A 183 20.62 -2.33 -12.38
CA PHE A 183 20.21 -1.52 -11.24
C PHE A 183 20.90 -0.15 -11.24
N GLU A 184 22.23 -0.11 -11.36
CA GLU A 184 23.01 1.13 -11.41
C GLU A 184 22.57 2.04 -12.57
N VAL A 185 22.39 1.47 -13.76
CA VAL A 185 22.00 2.21 -14.97
C VAL A 185 20.60 2.81 -14.83
N LEU A 186 19.65 2.08 -14.24
CA LEU A 186 18.31 2.60 -13.92
C LEU A 186 18.38 3.82 -12.99
N CYS A 187 19.22 3.76 -11.94
CA CYS A 187 19.44 4.88 -11.03
C CYS A 187 19.97 6.11 -11.78
N ARG A 188 20.94 5.93 -12.69
CA ARG A 188 21.54 7.02 -13.47
C ARG A 188 20.55 7.67 -14.44
N ILE A 189 19.69 6.89 -15.08
CA ILE A 189 18.62 7.43 -15.94
C ILE A 189 17.72 8.33 -15.10
N MET A 190 17.22 7.85 -13.95
CA MET A 190 16.32 8.64 -13.11
C MET A 190 16.97 9.92 -12.57
N GLN A 191 18.23 9.86 -12.13
CA GLN A 191 18.99 11.05 -11.73
C GLN A 191 19.11 12.09 -12.85
N ALA A 192 19.36 11.64 -14.09
CA ALA A 192 19.44 12.53 -15.26
C ALA A 192 18.08 13.18 -15.54
N SER A 193 17.01 12.38 -15.54
CA SER A 193 15.66 12.86 -15.82
C SER A 193 15.15 13.82 -14.72
N ASP A 194 15.41 13.53 -13.44
CA ASP A 194 15.07 14.41 -12.31
C ASP A 194 15.78 15.76 -12.44
N ARG A 195 17.09 15.76 -12.75
CA ARG A 195 17.84 17.00 -12.97
C ARG A 195 17.35 17.76 -14.20
N ARG A 196 17.01 17.07 -15.30
CA ARG A 196 16.43 17.72 -16.49
C ARG A 196 15.13 18.42 -16.13
N LYS A 197 14.26 17.79 -15.34
CA LYS A 197 13.02 18.40 -14.86
C LYS A 197 13.22 19.58 -13.93
N LEU A 198 14.25 19.52 -13.08
CA LEU A 198 14.63 20.65 -12.25
C LEU A 198 15.08 21.86 -13.09
N ILE A 199 15.80 21.65 -14.19
CA ILE A 199 16.21 22.74 -15.11
C ILE A 199 15.01 23.35 -15.86
N GLU A 200 14.02 22.51 -16.21
CA GLU A 200 12.79 22.97 -16.89
C GLU A 200 11.88 23.81 -15.97
N THR A 201 12.03 23.68 -14.65
CA THR A 201 11.15 24.34 -13.67
C THR A 201 11.89 25.52 -13.03
N GLN A 202 11.44 26.75 -13.27
CA GLN A 202 12.03 27.92 -12.61
C GLN A 202 11.54 28.01 -11.15
N PRO A 203 12.45 28.08 -10.15
CA PRO A 203 12.06 28.27 -8.74
C PRO A 203 11.21 29.54 -8.56
N GLY A 204 10.10 29.44 -7.83
CA GLY A 204 9.22 30.58 -7.52
C GLY A 204 8.24 30.98 -8.62
N THR A 205 8.16 30.24 -9.73
CA THR A 205 7.13 30.47 -10.77
C THR A 205 5.94 29.53 -10.61
N ALA A 206 4.74 30.05 -10.86
CA ALA A 206 3.52 29.24 -10.87
C ALA A 206 3.58 28.18 -11.98
N VAL A 207 3.28 26.93 -11.61
CA VAL A 207 3.32 25.79 -12.55
C VAL A 207 2.19 25.95 -13.57
N THR A 208 2.53 25.94 -14.86
CA THR A 208 1.55 26.04 -15.94
C THR A 208 0.84 24.69 -16.18
N LEU A 209 -0.32 24.72 -16.83
CA LEU A 209 -1.03 23.49 -17.23
C LEU A 209 -0.16 22.59 -18.13
N GLU A 210 0.60 23.17 -19.05
CA GLU A 210 1.54 22.43 -19.90
C GLU A 210 2.65 21.79 -19.08
N GLN A 211 3.16 22.48 -18.05
CA GLN A 211 4.14 21.93 -17.13
C GLN A 211 3.55 20.76 -16.32
N HIS A 212 2.30 20.84 -15.84
CA HIS A 212 1.63 19.71 -15.18
C HIS A 212 1.49 18.51 -16.12
N ARG A 213 1.12 18.72 -17.39
CA ARG A 213 1.05 17.64 -18.39
C ARG A 213 2.43 17.01 -18.65
N SER A 214 3.46 17.85 -18.78
CA SER A 214 4.85 17.42 -18.95
C SER A 214 5.37 16.64 -17.74
N ASN A 215 5.04 17.08 -16.52
CA ASN A 215 5.40 16.41 -15.27
C ASN A 215 4.68 15.07 -15.11
N ALA A 216 3.38 14.99 -15.42
CA ALA A 216 2.64 13.74 -15.38
C ALA A 216 3.22 12.69 -16.35
N GLY A 217 3.59 13.08 -17.58
CA GLY A 217 4.23 12.18 -18.55
C GLY A 217 5.63 11.71 -18.10
N TYR A 218 6.40 12.64 -17.52
CA TYR A 218 7.69 12.33 -16.93
C TYR A 218 7.58 11.33 -15.77
N LEU A 219 6.76 11.62 -14.77
CA LEU A 219 6.61 10.78 -13.59
C LEU A 219 6.06 9.40 -13.95
N LYS A 220 5.16 9.31 -14.94
CA LYS A 220 4.71 8.01 -15.48
C LYS A 220 5.88 7.18 -16.01
N SER A 221 6.81 7.81 -16.73
CA SER A 221 8.01 7.16 -17.26
C SER A 221 8.96 6.76 -16.12
N LYS A 222 9.16 7.64 -15.13
CA LYS A 222 9.97 7.38 -13.93
C LYS A 222 9.41 6.20 -13.12
N LEU A 223 8.10 6.15 -12.87
CA LEU A 223 7.43 5.06 -12.16
C LEU A 223 7.67 3.70 -12.83
N ALA A 224 7.70 3.65 -14.16
CA ALA A 224 8.03 2.41 -14.87
C ALA A 224 9.48 1.96 -14.64
N LEU A 225 10.43 2.91 -14.52
CA LEU A 225 11.83 2.61 -14.18
C LEU A 225 11.99 2.21 -12.72
N LEU A 226 11.27 2.87 -11.79
CA LEU A 226 11.25 2.55 -10.37
C LEU A 226 10.79 1.11 -10.13
N ARG A 227 9.70 0.68 -10.76
CA ARG A 227 9.20 -0.71 -10.68
C ARG A 227 10.24 -1.72 -11.16
N LYS A 228 10.90 -1.44 -12.30
CA LYS A 228 11.98 -2.30 -12.81
C LYS A 228 13.15 -2.36 -11.84
N ARG A 229 13.55 -1.22 -11.27
CA ARG A 229 14.64 -1.14 -10.29
C ARG A 229 14.30 -1.90 -9.02
N GLN A 230 13.07 -1.78 -8.52
CA GLN A 230 12.60 -2.45 -7.32
C GLN A 230 12.65 -3.98 -7.46
N ILE A 231 12.16 -4.54 -8.57
CA ILE A 231 12.26 -5.98 -8.85
C ILE A 231 13.72 -6.44 -8.79
N ILE A 232 14.62 -5.72 -9.47
CA ILE A 232 16.05 -6.06 -9.47
C ILE A 232 16.66 -5.90 -8.07
N ALA A 233 16.28 -4.88 -7.30
CA ALA A 233 16.79 -4.69 -5.93
C ALA A 233 16.39 -5.85 -5.02
N GLU A 234 15.11 -6.25 -5.05
CA GLU A 234 14.58 -7.38 -4.28
C GLU A 234 15.31 -8.69 -4.61
N GLU A 235 15.61 -8.93 -5.90
CA GLU A 235 16.40 -10.08 -6.33
C GLU A 235 17.83 -10.06 -5.78
N LEU A 236 18.48 -8.90 -5.84
CA LEU A 236 19.86 -8.76 -5.39
C LEU A 236 19.95 -8.91 -3.86
N LEU A 237 18.96 -8.41 -3.11
CA LEU A 237 18.88 -8.53 -1.64
C LEU A 237 18.61 -9.97 -1.17
N GLN A 238 17.84 -10.76 -1.93
CA GLN A 238 17.60 -12.17 -1.59
C GLN A 238 18.87 -13.03 -1.67
N LYS A 239 19.88 -12.60 -2.42
CA LYS A 239 21.18 -13.27 -2.55
C LYS A 239 22.11 -12.70 -1.48
N SER A 240 22.26 -13.41 -0.37
CA SER A 240 22.88 -13.07 0.95
C SER A 240 24.19 -12.26 1.03
N GLN A 241 24.78 -11.80 -0.07
CA GLN A 241 25.99 -11.00 -0.13
C GLN A 241 25.75 -9.48 -0.04
N TYR A 242 24.51 -8.99 -0.21
CA TYR A 242 24.15 -7.58 0.03
C TYR A 242 23.06 -7.46 1.08
N ASN A 243 23.09 -6.36 1.84
CA ASN A 243 22.05 -5.95 2.77
C ASN A 243 21.43 -4.62 2.31
N GLN A 244 20.37 -4.19 2.99
CA GLN A 244 19.63 -2.97 2.61
C GLN A 244 20.50 -1.69 2.65
N ASN A 245 21.51 -1.63 3.53
CA ASN A 245 22.39 -0.47 3.65
C ASN A 245 23.24 -0.25 2.40
N ASP A 246 23.70 -1.34 1.76
CA ASP A 246 24.49 -1.25 0.53
C ASP A 246 23.71 -0.54 -0.59
N PHE A 247 22.40 -0.75 -0.63
CA PHE A 247 21.51 -0.08 -1.58
C PHE A 247 21.15 1.35 -1.16
N SER A 248 21.06 1.62 0.15
CA SER A 248 20.83 2.97 0.66
C SER A 248 21.97 3.93 0.32
N GLU A 249 23.23 3.47 0.27
CA GLU A 249 24.37 4.27 -0.20
C GLU A 249 24.23 4.68 -1.67
N TRP A 250 23.52 3.90 -2.48
CA TRP A 250 23.18 4.23 -3.87
C TRP A 250 21.88 5.04 -3.99
N GLY A 251 21.31 5.48 -2.86
CA GLY A 251 20.11 6.30 -2.82
C GLY A 251 18.84 5.52 -3.19
N TYR A 252 18.81 4.20 -2.99
CA TYR A 252 17.60 3.41 -3.13
C TYR A 252 16.83 3.35 -1.82
N ASP A 253 15.55 3.71 -1.90
CA ASP A 253 14.58 3.58 -0.82
C ASP A 253 13.36 2.84 -1.41
N PRO A 254 13.05 1.61 -0.97
CA PRO A 254 11.90 0.85 -1.45
C PRO A 254 10.58 1.64 -1.40
N MET A 255 10.46 2.62 -0.50
CA MET A 255 9.24 3.41 -0.31
C MET A 255 9.16 4.63 -1.24
N GLU A 256 10.24 5.01 -1.95
CA GLU A 256 10.29 6.24 -2.75
C GLU A 256 9.24 6.27 -3.89
N ILE A 257 8.89 5.10 -4.42
CA ILE A 257 7.91 4.95 -5.50
C ILE A 257 6.55 5.54 -5.13
N HIS A 258 6.19 5.52 -3.85
CA HIS A 258 4.91 6.05 -3.38
C HIS A 258 4.87 7.58 -3.39
N LYS A 259 6.01 8.23 -3.12
CA LYS A 259 6.12 9.69 -3.24
C LYS A 259 5.96 10.11 -4.70
N ASP A 260 6.72 9.49 -5.61
CA ASP A 260 6.59 9.80 -7.06
C ASP A 260 5.19 9.45 -7.60
N THR A 261 4.51 8.45 -7.02
CA THR A 261 3.11 8.12 -7.35
C THR A 261 2.15 9.23 -6.93
N ALA A 262 2.33 9.81 -5.74
CA ALA A 262 1.53 10.95 -5.28
C ALA A 262 1.75 12.20 -6.13
N ASP A 263 3.01 12.50 -6.47
CA ASP A 263 3.38 13.64 -7.33
C ASP A 263 2.79 13.47 -8.75
N TRP A 264 2.80 12.24 -9.27
CA TRP A 264 2.20 11.88 -10.55
C TRP A 264 0.68 12.09 -10.51
N LEU A 265 0.02 11.55 -9.48
CA LEU A 265 -1.41 11.63 -9.30
C LEU A 265 -1.85 13.09 -9.19
N HIS A 266 -1.15 13.91 -8.38
CA HIS A 266 -1.42 15.34 -8.26
C HIS A 266 -1.28 16.08 -9.60
N SER A 267 -0.17 15.87 -10.32
CA SER A 267 0.05 16.49 -11.63
C SER A 267 -1.04 16.11 -12.63
N LYS A 268 -1.49 14.86 -12.59
CA LYS A 268 -2.57 14.36 -13.45
C LYS A 268 -3.93 14.97 -13.07
N CYS A 269 -4.21 15.09 -11.78
CA CYS A 269 -5.42 15.75 -11.28
C CYS A 269 -5.47 17.23 -11.64
N GLN A 270 -4.34 17.94 -11.68
CA GLN A 270 -4.27 19.33 -12.15
C GLN A 270 -4.68 19.44 -13.63
N VAL A 271 -4.23 18.51 -14.47
CA VAL A 271 -4.64 18.46 -15.89
C VAL A 271 -6.15 18.19 -16.02
N LEU A 272 -6.65 17.20 -15.29
CA LEU A 272 -8.09 16.87 -15.29
C LEU A 272 -8.95 18.02 -14.79
N ALA A 273 -8.51 18.72 -13.76
CA ALA A 273 -9.24 19.85 -13.21
C ALA A 273 -9.38 21.00 -14.21
N ALA A 274 -8.31 21.29 -14.96
CA ALA A 274 -8.35 22.29 -16.01
C ALA A 274 -9.25 21.88 -17.20
N GLU A 275 -9.23 20.61 -17.58
CA GLU A 275 -10.04 20.08 -18.70
C GLU A 275 -11.54 20.00 -18.36
N GLN A 276 -11.89 19.77 -17.09
CA GLN A 276 -13.28 19.65 -16.62
C GLN A 276 -13.87 20.94 -16.07
N GLY A 277 -13.05 21.97 -15.82
CA GLY A 277 -13.49 23.18 -15.12
C GLY A 277 -13.87 22.94 -13.65
N SER A 278 -13.38 21.85 -13.03
CA SER A 278 -13.66 21.47 -11.64
C SER A 278 -12.37 21.23 -10.87
N ARG A 279 -12.20 21.87 -9.71
CA ARG A 279 -11.03 21.64 -8.85
C ARG A 279 -11.11 20.35 -8.03
N MET A 280 -12.22 19.61 -8.11
CA MET A 280 -12.44 18.42 -7.28
C MET A 280 -11.33 17.36 -7.41
N PRO A 281 -10.83 16.99 -8.61
CA PRO A 281 -9.72 16.03 -8.72
C PRO A 281 -8.47 16.47 -7.95
N VAL A 282 -8.16 17.77 -7.96
CA VAL A 282 -7.00 18.33 -7.24
C VAL A 282 -7.20 18.20 -5.74
N PHE A 283 -8.38 18.57 -5.23
CA PHE A 283 -8.68 18.42 -3.81
C PHE A 283 -8.61 16.96 -3.33
N LEU A 284 -9.05 16.00 -4.15
CA LEU A 284 -8.92 14.56 -3.82
C LEU A 284 -7.47 14.05 -3.87
N SER A 285 -6.58 14.71 -4.62
CA SER A 285 -5.16 14.32 -4.69
C SER A 285 -4.34 14.71 -3.47
N LEU A 286 -4.75 15.76 -2.72
CA LEU A 286 -4.00 16.26 -1.56
C LEU A 286 -4.00 15.25 -0.40
N PRO A 287 -5.14 14.67 0.01
CA PRO A 287 -5.16 13.63 1.04
C PRO A 287 -4.30 12.42 0.67
N PHE A 288 -4.26 12.01 -0.60
CA PHE A 288 -3.38 10.92 -1.04
C PHE A 288 -1.89 11.26 -0.86
N SER A 289 -1.54 12.51 -1.11
CA SER A 289 -0.16 13.02 -0.94
C SER A 289 0.23 13.09 0.55
N GLU A 290 -0.69 13.51 1.43
CA GLU A 290 -0.47 13.48 2.88
C GLU A 290 -0.32 12.03 3.39
N LEU A 291 -1.19 11.14 2.92
CA LEU A 291 -1.24 9.74 3.32
C LEU A 291 0.03 8.99 2.94
N THR A 292 0.48 9.14 1.68
CA THR A 292 1.76 8.56 1.24
C THR A 292 2.91 9.11 2.07
N ARG A 293 2.97 10.41 2.37
CA ARG A 293 4.00 10.99 3.24
C ARG A 293 4.00 10.39 4.65
N ALA A 294 2.83 10.21 5.27
CA ALA A 294 2.71 9.55 6.57
C ALA A 294 3.19 8.10 6.55
N PHE A 295 2.92 7.37 5.46
CA PHE A 295 3.39 6.00 5.28
C PHE A 295 4.91 5.91 5.17
N LEU A 296 5.57 6.84 4.45
CA LEU A 296 7.03 6.84 4.26
C LEU A 296 7.81 6.82 5.57
N ASP A 297 7.25 7.39 6.64
CA ASP A 297 7.90 7.52 7.94
C ASP A 297 7.40 6.49 8.98
N VAL A 298 6.61 5.49 8.58
CA VAL A 298 6.02 4.51 9.52
C VAL A 298 7.06 3.70 10.30
N ASP A 299 8.28 3.54 9.76
CA ASP A 299 9.35 2.84 10.45
C ASP A 299 10.00 3.73 11.54
N ALA A 300 9.85 5.05 11.44
CA ALA A 300 10.40 6.03 12.39
C ALA A 300 9.46 6.36 13.56
N ILE A 301 8.18 5.96 13.51
CA ILE A 301 7.22 6.17 14.60
C ILE A 301 7.32 5.09 15.69
N PRO A 302 6.79 5.34 16.93
CA PRO A 302 6.79 4.38 18.02
C PRO A 302 6.19 3.03 17.62
N GLN A 303 6.81 1.93 18.05
CA GLN A 303 6.47 0.57 17.62
C GLN A 303 5.01 0.22 17.92
N GLU A 304 4.51 0.63 19.08
CA GLU A 304 3.14 0.46 19.54
C GLU A 304 2.11 1.19 18.67
N ALA A 305 2.50 2.30 18.02
CA ALA A 305 1.62 3.10 17.18
C ALA A 305 1.54 2.61 15.73
N ARG A 306 2.48 1.78 15.26
CA ARG A 306 2.59 1.38 13.84
C ARG A 306 1.34 0.70 13.29
N ILE A 307 0.76 -0.24 14.04
CA ILE A 307 -0.44 -0.97 13.61
C ILE A 307 -1.68 -0.06 13.60
N PRO A 308 -2.01 0.67 14.70
CA PRO A 308 -3.10 1.62 14.67
C PRO A 308 -2.98 2.65 13.55
N VAL A 309 -1.79 3.22 13.33
CA VAL A 309 -1.54 4.19 12.25
C VAL A 309 -1.77 3.56 10.88
N LEU A 310 -1.24 2.36 10.61
CA LEU A 310 -1.43 1.69 9.32
C LEU A 310 -2.89 1.29 9.06
N SER A 311 -3.63 0.90 10.10
CA SER A 311 -5.08 0.65 10.00
C SER A 311 -5.83 1.92 9.57
N ASP A 312 -5.58 3.04 10.25
CA ASP A 312 -6.20 4.33 9.93
C ASP A 312 -5.77 4.84 8.53
N LEU A 313 -4.52 4.62 8.11
CA LEU A 313 -4.05 4.98 6.77
C LEU A 313 -4.69 4.09 5.68
N LEU A 314 -4.91 2.80 5.95
CA LEU A 314 -5.60 1.91 5.02
C LEU A 314 -7.05 2.35 4.80
N GLU A 315 -7.79 2.64 5.86
CA GLU A 315 -9.16 3.15 5.76
C GLU A 315 -9.23 4.48 4.97
N GLN A 316 -8.32 5.42 5.26
CA GLN A 316 -8.22 6.67 4.49
C GLN A 316 -7.89 6.42 3.02
N CYS A 317 -7.02 5.46 2.70
CA CYS A 317 -6.65 5.12 1.33
C CYS A 317 -7.84 4.55 0.56
N THR A 318 -8.58 3.62 1.18
CA THR A 318 -9.81 3.06 0.65
C THR A 318 -10.83 4.18 0.37
N SER A 319 -11.01 5.11 1.31
CA SER A 319 -11.93 6.25 1.13
C SER A 319 -11.55 7.12 -0.07
N ILE A 320 -10.28 7.51 -0.19
CA ILE A 320 -9.78 8.30 -1.32
C ILE A 320 -9.99 7.56 -2.65
N ARG A 321 -9.71 6.25 -2.71
CA ARG A 321 -9.96 5.44 -3.91
C ARG A 321 -11.43 5.52 -4.32
N ASN A 322 -12.34 5.34 -3.36
CA ASN A 322 -13.77 5.38 -3.61
C ASN A 322 -14.21 6.77 -4.10
N SER A 323 -13.65 7.86 -3.56
CA SER A 323 -13.92 9.20 -4.07
C SER A 323 -13.60 9.33 -5.56
N PHE A 324 -12.48 8.77 -6.04
CA PHE A 324 -12.17 8.75 -7.48
C PHE A 324 -13.05 7.77 -8.28
N GLU A 325 -13.48 6.66 -7.67
CA GLU A 325 -14.37 5.66 -8.29
C GLU A 325 -15.80 6.16 -8.46
N TYR A 326 -16.24 7.12 -7.65
CA TYR A 326 -17.59 7.68 -7.76
C TYR A 326 -17.62 9.12 -8.24
N LEU A 327 -16.46 9.75 -8.41
CA LEU A 327 -16.39 11.04 -9.08
C LEU A 327 -16.93 10.91 -10.52
N GLU A 328 -17.86 11.79 -10.86
CA GLU A 328 -18.40 11.88 -12.22
C GLU A 328 -17.32 12.43 -13.15
N PHE A 329 -16.97 11.65 -14.17
CA PHE A 329 -16.01 12.04 -15.20
C PHE A 329 -16.71 12.08 -16.55
N PRO A 330 -16.45 13.11 -17.38
CA PRO A 330 -16.74 13.01 -18.81
C PRO A 330 -16.11 11.73 -19.40
N SER A 331 -16.78 11.09 -20.35
CA SER A 331 -16.33 9.82 -20.93
C SER A 331 -14.90 9.87 -21.50
N ALA A 332 -14.45 11.04 -21.94
CA ALA A 332 -13.09 11.30 -22.40
C ALA A 332 -11.99 11.03 -21.35
N HIS A 333 -12.32 10.99 -20.05
CA HIS A 333 -11.34 10.83 -18.96
C HIS A 333 -11.39 9.47 -18.27
N ILE A 334 -12.15 8.49 -18.80
CA ILE A 334 -12.28 7.15 -18.19
C ILE A 334 -10.91 6.48 -18.00
N THR A 335 -10.04 6.52 -19.01
CA THR A 335 -8.67 5.96 -18.90
C THR A 335 -7.86 6.66 -17.83
N SER A 336 -7.97 7.99 -17.74
CA SER A 336 -7.24 8.76 -16.74
C SER A 336 -7.66 8.42 -15.32
N ARG A 337 -8.97 8.28 -15.11
CA ARG A 337 -9.57 7.83 -13.86
C ARG A 337 -9.12 6.42 -13.50
N GLN A 338 -9.16 5.47 -14.44
CA GLN A 338 -8.76 4.09 -14.17
C GLN A 338 -7.29 4.01 -13.75
N GLU A 339 -6.39 4.72 -14.45
CA GLU A 339 -4.98 4.77 -14.08
C GLU A 339 -4.77 5.34 -12.65
N ILE A 340 -5.57 6.33 -12.22
CA ILE A 340 -5.52 6.88 -10.85
C ILE A 340 -5.99 5.83 -9.85
N ILE A 341 -7.12 5.18 -10.10
CA ILE A 341 -7.68 4.13 -9.24
C ILE A 341 -6.69 2.96 -9.09
N ASP A 342 -6.06 2.52 -10.18
CA ASP A 342 -5.09 1.43 -10.17
C ASP A 342 -3.84 1.81 -9.37
N ALA A 343 -3.38 3.06 -9.46
CA ALA A 343 -2.26 3.55 -8.66
C ALA A 343 -2.58 3.58 -7.16
N ILE A 344 -3.78 4.06 -6.78
CA ILE A 344 -4.23 4.06 -5.38
C ILE A 344 -4.39 2.63 -4.87
N ARG A 345 -4.99 1.72 -5.65
CA ARG A 345 -5.16 0.31 -5.29
C ARG A 345 -3.82 -0.40 -5.10
N SER A 346 -2.82 -0.11 -5.94
CA SER A 346 -1.46 -0.63 -5.76
C SER A 346 -0.83 -0.15 -4.46
N PHE A 347 -1.11 1.09 -4.04
CA PHE A 347 -0.66 1.63 -2.77
C PHE A 347 -1.41 1.02 -1.58
N GLU A 348 -2.73 0.82 -1.70
CA GLU A 348 -3.58 0.11 -0.73
C GLU A 348 -3.03 -1.28 -0.42
N SER A 349 -2.67 -2.06 -1.46
CA SER A 349 -2.00 -3.36 -1.29
C SER A 349 -0.66 -3.26 -0.54
N THR A 350 0.08 -2.17 -0.73
CA THR A 350 1.36 -1.96 -0.02
C THR A 350 1.14 -1.69 1.47
N LEU A 351 0.09 -0.95 1.82
CA LEU A 351 -0.33 -0.76 3.21
C LEU A 351 -0.74 -2.09 3.85
N GLU A 352 -1.53 -2.91 3.15
CA GLU A 352 -1.94 -4.24 3.60
C GLU A 352 -0.74 -5.15 3.85
N ASP A 353 0.23 -5.18 2.93
CA ASP A 353 1.44 -5.98 3.06
C ASP A 353 2.31 -5.52 4.24
N ARG A 354 2.44 -4.19 4.44
CA ARG A 354 3.18 -3.62 5.57
C ARG A 354 2.48 -3.88 6.90
N LEU A 355 1.16 -3.77 6.94
CA LEU A 355 0.34 -4.11 8.10
C LEU A 355 0.47 -5.59 8.46
N ALA A 356 0.40 -6.47 7.46
CA ALA A 356 0.61 -7.91 7.63
C ALA A 356 2.04 -8.26 8.09
N LEU A 357 3.05 -7.54 7.60
CA LEU A 357 4.43 -7.66 8.10
C LEU A 357 4.49 -7.32 9.60
N TYR A 358 3.96 -6.17 10.02
CA TYR A 358 4.00 -5.79 11.43
C TYR A 358 3.16 -6.69 12.32
N HIS A 359 2.03 -7.21 11.84
CA HIS A 359 1.30 -8.25 12.57
C HIS A 359 2.12 -9.53 12.76
N ARG A 360 2.92 -9.94 11.76
CA ARG A 360 3.86 -11.07 11.89
C ARG A 360 5.00 -10.74 12.86
N ASP A 361 5.54 -9.53 12.84
CA ASP A 361 6.61 -9.14 13.77
C ASP A 361 6.10 -9.03 15.21
N LEU A 362 4.85 -8.58 15.41
CA LEU A 362 4.14 -8.69 16.69
C LEU A 362 4.01 -10.15 17.13
N GLU A 363 4.19 -11.15 16.25
CA GLU A 363 4.26 -12.54 16.67
C GLU A 363 5.42 -12.85 17.63
N SER A 364 6.40 -11.96 17.72
CA SER A 364 7.53 -12.06 18.65
C SER A 364 7.33 -11.32 19.98
N LEU A 365 6.32 -10.44 20.09
CA LEU A 365 6.11 -9.59 21.27
C LEU A 365 5.18 -10.24 22.32
N PRO A 366 5.42 -10.03 23.63
CA PRO A 366 4.64 -10.62 24.71
C PRO A 366 3.25 -9.98 24.92
N LEU A 367 3.01 -8.75 24.44
CA LEU A 367 1.76 -8.00 24.60
C LEU A 367 1.37 -7.27 23.30
N LEU A 368 0.08 -7.26 22.99
CA LEU A 368 -0.48 -6.56 21.82
C LEU A 368 -0.78 -5.09 22.18
N PRO A 369 -0.50 -4.13 21.28
CA PRO A 369 -0.95 -2.75 21.44
C PRO A 369 -2.48 -2.65 21.35
N SER A 370 -3.05 -1.65 22.03
CA SER A 370 -4.49 -1.37 22.01
C SER A 370 -4.88 -0.72 20.68
N SER A 371 -5.97 -1.16 20.05
CA SER A 371 -6.51 -0.53 18.83
C SER A 371 -6.92 0.94 19.05
N ASP A 372 -7.41 1.24 20.25
CA ASP A 372 -7.85 2.57 20.69
C ASP A 372 -6.70 3.38 21.35
N GLN A 373 -5.47 3.23 20.85
CA GLN A 373 -4.35 4.02 21.33
C GLN A 373 -4.45 5.47 20.84
N SER A 374 -4.14 6.44 21.72
CA SER A 374 -4.01 7.84 21.32
C SER A 374 -2.83 8.00 20.36
N ILE A 375 -3.08 8.62 19.20
CA ILE A 375 -2.05 8.98 18.22
C ILE A 375 -1.88 10.49 18.31
N ASP A 376 -0.87 10.92 19.07
CA ASP A 376 -0.43 12.31 19.20
C ASP A 376 1.01 12.28 19.74
N PHE A 377 1.99 12.22 18.84
CA PHE A 377 3.40 12.10 19.20
C PHE A 377 4.32 12.75 18.17
N ASP A 378 5.46 13.21 18.65
CA ASP A 378 6.54 13.72 17.82
C ASP A 378 7.43 12.57 17.33
N PHE A 379 7.91 12.66 16.09
CA PHE A 379 8.91 11.77 15.53
C PHE A 379 9.84 12.55 14.60
N ILE A 380 10.98 11.95 14.26
CA ILE A 380 11.91 12.51 13.27
C ILE A 380 11.71 11.71 11.97
N PRO A 381 11.22 12.34 10.89
CA PRO A 381 11.08 11.68 9.59
C PRO A 381 12.38 11.03 9.14
N ALA A 382 12.26 9.89 8.44
CA ALA A 382 13.41 9.12 8.01
C ALA A 382 14.32 9.98 7.12
N GLN A 383 15.59 10.14 7.52
CA GLN A 383 16.54 10.94 6.75
C GLN A 383 16.91 10.18 5.46
N ARG A 384 16.65 10.81 4.31
CA ARG A 384 17.04 10.28 3.01
C ARG A 384 18.36 10.88 2.53
N ALA A 385 19.12 10.11 1.76
CA ALA A 385 20.37 10.57 1.18
C ALA A 385 20.17 11.86 0.36
N ASN A 386 21.07 12.83 0.52
CA ASN A 386 21.03 14.15 -0.13
C ASN A 386 19.83 15.05 0.22
N GLN A 387 19.13 14.80 1.34
CA GLN A 387 18.14 15.74 1.90
C GLN A 387 18.72 16.49 3.11
N PRO A 388 18.24 17.74 3.37
CA PRO A 388 18.51 18.42 4.63
C PRO A 388 18.09 17.56 5.83
N ALA A 389 18.65 17.85 7.00
CA ALA A 389 18.24 17.17 8.22
C ALA A 389 16.72 17.30 8.43
N SER A 390 16.05 16.18 8.67
CA SER A 390 14.62 16.15 8.95
C SER A 390 14.32 16.91 10.24
N MET A 391 13.34 17.81 10.19
CA MET A 391 12.86 18.50 11.39
C MET A 391 11.85 17.60 12.14
N PRO A 392 11.78 17.70 13.48
CA PRO A 392 10.74 17.03 14.25
C PRO A 392 9.36 17.34 13.68
N THR A 393 8.60 16.29 13.39
CA THR A 393 7.24 16.36 12.85
C THR A 393 6.30 15.70 13.83
N ARG A 394 5.09 16.24 14.00
CA ARG A 394 4.08 15.63 14.86
C ARG A 394 3.11 14.82 14.02
N MET A 395 2.94 13.54 14.38
CA MET A 395 1.85 12.71 13.88
C MET A 395 0.71 12.75 14.89
N PHE A 396 -0.48 13.09 14.42
CA PHE A 396 -1.66 13.14 15.27
C PHE A 396 -2.90 12.62 14.55
N ARG A 397 -3.82 12.07 15.33
CA ARG A 397 -5.16 11.70 14.89
C ARG A 397 -6.06 12.91 15.07
N SER A 398 -6.43 13.52 13.95
CA SER A 398 -7.48 14.55 13.92
C SER A 398 -8.84 13.88 14.02
N LYS A 399 -9.75 14.46 14.82
CA LYS A 399 -11.13 14.01 14.89
C LYS A 399 -12.00 14.99 14.11
N GLN A 400 -12.60 14.49 13.04
CA GLN A 400 -13.61 15.20 12.29
C GLN A 400 -14.93 14.47 12.51
N ASN A 401 -15.62 14.81 13.60
CA ASN A 401 -16.99 14.38 13.88
C ASN A 401 -17.23 12.86 13.77
N GLY A 402 -16.37 12.06 14.41
CA GLY A 402 -16.47 10.59 14.42
C GLY A 402 -15.59 9.88 13.39
N VAL A 403 -15.00 10.62 12.45
CA VAL A 403 -13.99 10.11 11.52
C VAL A 403 -12.60 10.54 11.98
N HIS A 404 -11.73 9.56 12.21
CA HIS A 404 -10.35 9.76 12.59
C HIS A 404 -9.48 9.81 11.34
N LYS A 405 -8.63 10.83 11.20
CA LYS A 405 -7.65 10.93 10.12
C LYS A 405 -6.26 11.19 10.68
N ILE A 406 -5.31 10.37 10.24
CA ILE A 406 -3.89 10.57 10.52
C ILE A 406 -3.40 11.79 9.75
N ARG A 407 -2.76 12.71 10.47
CA ARG A 407 -2.21 13.94 9.91
C ARG A 407 -0.75 14.09 10.35
N LEU A 408 0.02 14.76 9.49
CA LEU A 408 1.36 15.24 9.79
C LEU A 408 1.31 16.76 9.89
N GLY A 409 1.68 17.30 11.05
CA GLY A 409 1.62 18.73 11.33
C GLY A 409 2.88 19.29 11.96
N GLN A 410 3.02 20.61 11.84
CA GLN A 410 4.03 21.40 12.52
C GLN A 410 3.36 22.12 13.70
N PRO A 411 3.84 21.89 14.95
CA PRO A 411 3.27 22.55 16.12
C PRO A 411 3.61 24.04 16.13
N ARG A 412 2.64 24.87 16.51
CA ARG A 412 2.79 26.32 16.66
C ARG A 412 1.99 26.84 17.86
N ARG A 413 2.46 27.91 18.49
CA ARG A 413 1.70 28.64 19.53
C ARG A 413 0.98 29.84 18.91
N GLY A 414 -0.30 30.00 19.23
CA GLY A 414 -1.13 31.13 18.82
C GLY A 414 -0.84 32.41 19.63
N ALA A 415 -1.45 33.53 19.24
CA ALA A 415 -1.30 34.81 19.93
C ALA A 415 -1.81 34.79 21.38
N ALA A 416 -2.77 33.92 21.69
CA ALA A 416 -3.29 33.67 23.03
C ALA A 416 -2.69 32.40 23.69
N ASP A 417 -1.48 32.00 23.27
CA ASP A 417 -0.78 30.78 23.71
C ASP A 417 -1.54 29.46 23.40
N GLU A 418 -2.51 29.53 22.48
CA GLU A 418 -3.26 28.40 21.95
C GLU A 418 -2.33 27.35 21.34
N GLU A 419 -2.57 26.06 21.61
CA GLU A 419 -1.88 24.96 20.94
C GLU A 419 -2.47 24.77 19.54
N LEU A 420 -1.66 25.08 18.53
CA LEU A 420 -2.01 24.98 17.12
C LEU A 420 -1.13 23.96 16.40
N MET A 421 -1.68 23.41 15.34
CA MET A 421 -1.00 22.45 14.48
C MET A 421 -1.26 22.79 13.03
N ASP A 422 -0.21 23.14 12.30
CA ASP A 422 -0.32 23.48 10.89
C ASP A 422 0.03 22.27 10.03
N VAL A 423 -0.95 21.79 9.27
CA VAL A 423 -0.74 20.79 8.22
C VAL A 423 -0.38 21.53 6.94
N MET A 424 0.84 21.31 6.46
CA MET A 424 1.40 22.02 5.30
C MET A 424 0.95 21.37 3.97
N HIS A 425 0.77 22.19 2.93
CA HIS A 425 0.38 21.72 1.60
C HIS A 425 1.46 20.79 1.02
N PRO A 426 1.14 19.53 0.63
CA PRO A 426 2.15 18.54 0.23
C PRO A 426 3.02 18.94 -0.95
N HIS A 427 2.48 19.76 -1.87
CA HIS A 427 3.17 20.24 -3.08
C HIS A 427 3.62 21.71 -2.99
N GLN A 428 3.32 22.39 -1.87
CA GLN A 428 3.65 23.80 -1.63
C GLN A 428 4.01 23.97 -0.15
N PRO A 429 5.25 23.60 0.24
CA PRO A 429 5.60 23.45 1.65
C PRO A 429 5.52 24.75 2.48
N ASP A 430 5.51 25.91 1.84
CA ASP A 430 5.35 27.22 2.48
C ASP A 430 3.86 27.60 2.71
N GLU A 431 2.92 26.85 2.14
CA GLU A 431 1.48 27.07 2.27
C GLU A 431 0.90 26.17 3.37
N ILE A 432 0.11 26.76 4.28
CA ILE A 432 -0.65 26.01 5.27
C ILE A 432 -1.92 25.49 4.58
N LEU A 433 -2.06 24.17 4.49
CA LEU A 433 -3.28 23.55 3.98
C LEU A 433 -4.41 23.64 5.01
N GLN A 434 -4.10 23.37 6.28
CA GLN A 434 -5.09 23.42 7.35
C GLN A 434 -4.45 23.60 8.73
N THR A 435 -4.96 24.53 9.53
CA THR A 435 -4.63 24.65 10.96
C THR A 435 -5.63 23.88 11.81
N TYR A 436 -5.13 23.16 12.81
CA TYR A 436 -5.90 22.54 13.89
C TYR A 436 -5.58 23.21 15.21
N GLU A 437 -6.54 23.20 16.14
CA GLU A 437 -6.41 23.71 17.49
C GLU A 437 -6.78 22.60 18.49
N ARG A 438 -6.11 22.57 19.64
CA ARG A 438 -6.41 21.61 20.69
C ARG A 438 -7.59 22.11 21.52
N ARG A 439 -8.68 21.34 21.55
CA ARG A 439 -9.88 21.59 22.38
C ARG A 439 -10.32 20.30 23.04
N GLU A 440 -10.57 20.34 24.35
CA GLU A 440 -11.01 19.17 25.15
C GLU A 440 -10.11 17.93 24.99
N GLY A 441 -8.80 18.16 24.80
CA GLY A 441 -7.81 17.09 24.61
C GLY A 441 -7.69 16.55 23.18
N GLU A 442 -8.54 16.98 22.24
CA GLU A 442 -8.59 16.53 20.86
C GLU A 442 -8.23 17.64 19.85
N TRP A 443 -7.72 17.26 18.68
CA TRP A 443 -7.36 18.18 17.61
C TRP A 443 -8.54 18.46 16.68
N HIS A 444 -8.97 19.72 16.67
CA HIS A 444 -10.12 20.20 15.91
C HIS A 444 -9.69 21.17 14.82
N ARG A 445 -10.39 21.15 13.68
CA ARG A 445 -10.09 22.03 12.55
C ARG A 445 -10.41 23.49 12.93
N ARG A 446 -9.44 24.40 12.74
CA ARG A 446 -9.64 25.84 12.91
C ARG A 446 -10.11 26.47 11.60
N VAL A 447 -11.22 27.19 11.65
CA VAL A 447 -11.76 27.94 10.50
C VAL A 447 -11.06 29.29 10.41
N ALA A 448 -10.42 29.58 9.28
CA ALA A 448 -9.90 30.91 9.01
C ALA A 448 -11.08 31.88 8.78
N PRO A 449 -11.11 33.07 9.38
CA PRO A 449 -12.17 34.04 9.12
C PRO A 449 -12.11 34.49 7.65
N LEU A 450 -13.20 34.27 6.89
CA LEU A 450 -13.37 34.91 5.59
C LEU A 450 -13.85 36.35 5.78
N GLU A 451 -13.24 37.31 5.09
CA GLU A 451 -13.74 38.68 4.96
C GLU A 451 -14.85 38.74 3.90
N GLU A 452 -16.00 38.11 4.18
CA GLU A 452 -17.19 38.20 3.32
C GLU A 452 -18.30 39.03 3.97
N SER A 453 -19.18 39.61 3.15
CA SER A 453 -20.34 40.33 3.66
C SER A 453 -21.38 39.35 4.22
N LEU A 454 -22.06 39.75 5.30
CA LEU A 454 -23.09 38.93 5.95
C LEU A 454 -24.16 38.43 4.96
N SER A 455 -24.53 39.26 3.97
CA SER A 455 -25.48 38.87 2.92
C SER A 455 -24.97 37.70 2.08
N LYS A 456 -23.70 37.71 1.65
CA LYS A 456 -23.12 36.60 0.86
C LYS A 456 -23.05 35.32 1.67
N LEU A 457 -22.59 35.40 2.92
CA LEU A 457 -22.51 34.25 3.82
C LEU A 457 -23.90 33.63 4.06
N THR A 458 -24.92 34.46 4.28
CA THR A 458 -26.30 34.00 4.50
C THR A 458 -26.89 33.37 3.23
N THR A 459 -26.65 33.96 2.05
CA THR A 459 -27.07 33.34 0.78
C THR A 459 -26.36 32.01 0.52
N GLY A 460 -25.05 31.92 0.80
CA GLY A 460 -24.31 30.66 0.70
C GLY A 460 -24.85 29.60 1.67
N ALA A 461 -25.16 29.98 2.91
CA ALA A 461 -25.80 29.10 3.89
C ALA A 461 -27.15 28.57 3.39
N GLU A 462 -28.00 29.43 2.84
CA GLU A 462 -29.28 29.02 2.26
C GLU A 462 -29.12 28.05 1.08
N GLN A 463 -28.12 28.26 0.22
CA GLN A 463 -27.82 27.36 -0.89
C GLN A 463 -27.40 25.97 -0.39
N HIS A 464 -26.50 25.90 0.60
CA HIS A 464 -26.07 24.63 1.18
C HIS A 464 -27.23 23.90 1.88
N LEU A 465 -28.07 24.63 2.61
CA LEU A 465 -29.28 24.07 3.25
C LEU A 465 -30.28 23.53 2.21
N ALA A 466 -30.44 24.21 1.07
CA ALA A 466 -31.39 23.80 0.03
C ALA A 466 -30.99 22.50 -0.69
N ILE A 467 -29.69 22.19 -0.75
CA ILE A 467 -29.17 20.99 -1.43
C ILE A 467 -28.87 19.83 -0.48
N SER A 468 -29.00 20.02 0.83
CA SER A 468 -28.69 19.00 1.84
C SER A 468 -29.46 17.68 1.67
N ASP A 469 -30.74 17.75 1.30
CA ASP A 469 -31.56 16.57 1.01
C ASP A 469 -31.07 15.79 -0.23
N GLN A 470 -30.33 16.44 -1.14
CA GLN A 470 -29.71 15.76 -2.27
C GLN A 470 -28.50 14.94 -1.80
N TYR A 471 -27.72 15.44 -0.86
CA TYR A 471 -26.59 14.71 -0.27
C TYR A 471 -27.05 13.43 0.45
N LEU A 472 -28.13 13.52 1.24
CA LEU A 472 -28.71 12.35 1.91
C LEU A 472 -29.22 11.31 0.90
N ARG A 473 -29.94 11.75 -0.14
CA ARG A 473 -30.41 10.84 -1.20
C ARG A 473 -29.27 10.15 -1.94
N ALA A 474 -28.21 10.89 -2.26
CA ALA A 474 -27.01 10.31 -2.87
C ALA A 474 -26.36 9.28 -1.94
N ALA A 475 -26.22 9.58 -0.65
CA ALA A 475 -25.67 8.64 0.34
C ALA A 475 -26.49 7.35 0.45
N TRP A 476 -27.83 7.44 0.46
CA TRP A 476 -28.70 6.25 0.47
C TRP A 476 -28.61 5.41 -0.80
N GLN A 477 -28.46 6.05 -1.97
CA GLN A 477 -28.23 5.33 -3.22
C GLN A 477 -26.89 4.59 -3.20
N GLN A 478 -25.83 5.23 -2.70
CA GLN A 478 -24.51 4.62 -2.54
C GLN A 478 -24.54 3.46 -1.53
N GLU A 479 -25.25 3.62 -0.42
CA GLU A 479 -25.47 2.56 0.56
C GLU A 479 -26.19 1.36 -0.07
N ALA A 480 -27.26 1.60 -0.83
CA ALA A 480 -28.02 0.54 -1.52
C ALA A 480 -27.17 -0.21 -2.55
N ALA A 481 -26.23 0.49 -3.20
CA ALA A 481 -25.24 -0.08 -4.10
C ALA A 481 -24.07 -0.78 -3.37
N LYS A 482 -24.12 -0.86 -2.03
CA LYS A 482 -23.08 -1.44 -1.16
C LYS A 482 -21.71 -0.80 -1.34
N HIS A 483 -21.68 0.50 -1.57
CA HIS A 483 -20.43 1.25 -1.55
C HIS A 483 -19.82 1.20 -0.15
N ASN A 484 -18.50 1.41 -0.06
CA ASN A 484 -17.78 1.38 1.21
C ASN A 484 -18.27 2.47 2.17
N ALA A 485 -18.45 2.09 3.44
CA ALA A 485 -18.96 2.98 4.49
C ALA A 485 -18.14 4.26 4.65
N SER A 486 -16.81 4.15 4.70
CA SER A 486 -15.91 5.28 4.96
C SER A 486 -16.02 6.36 3.88
N GLY A 487 -16.21 5.98 2.61
CA GLY A 487 -16.42 6.93 1.51
C GLY A 487 -17.73 7.71 1.62
N ILE A 488 -18.85 7.03 1.96
CA ILE A 488 -20.16 7.68 2.13
C ILE A 488 -20.12 8.63 3.34
N VAL A 489 -19.54 8.15 4.45
CA VAL A 489 -19.39 8.92 5.69
C VAL A 489 -18.53 10.16 5.45
N ASP A 490 -17.39 10.01 4.78
CA ASP A 490 -16.49 11.13 4.50
C ASP A 490 -17.18 12.23 3.67
N GLU A 491 -18.01 11.87 2.69
CA GLU A 491 -18.73 12.85 1.87
C GLU A 491 -19.76 13.62 2.73
N LEU A 492 -20.61 12.92 3.48
CA LEU A 492 -21.62 13.55 4.34
C LEU A 492 -20.98 14.42 5.44
N VAL A 493 -19.93 13.92 6.09
CA VAL A 493 -19.17 14.68 7.11
C VAL A 493 -18.51 15.90 6.49
N SER A 494 -17.96 15.79 5.28
CA SER A 494 -17.37 16.94 4.57
C SER A 494 -18.42 18.02 4.28
N LYS A 495 -19.64 17.66 3.88
CA LYS A 495 -20.73 18.64 3.69
C LYS A 495 -21.18 19.25 5.01
N ALA A 496 -21.26 18.45 6.07
CA ALA A 496 -21.60 18.95 7.40
C ALA A 496 -20.52 19.92 7.93
N ILE A 497 -19.25 19.71 7.61
CA ILE A 497 -18.17 20.64 7.96
C ILE A 497 -18.37 22.01 7.28
N VAL A 498 -18.80 22.03 6.01
CA VAL A 498 -19.10 23.30 5.32
C VAL A 498 -20.19 24.09 6.04
N LEU A 499 -21.23 23.42 6.53
CA LEU A 499 -22.28 24.06 7.32
C LEU A 499 -21.76 24.61 8.66
N ASP A 500 -20.91 23.85 9.35
CA ASP A 500 -20.29 24.28 10.60
C ASP A 500 -19.37 25.48 10.43
N ASP A 501 -18.61 25.51 9.34
CA ASP A 501 -17.69 26.60 9.02
C ASP A 501 -18.40 27.94 8.79
N LEU A 502 -19.62 27.91 8.25
CA LEU A 502 -20.41 29.11 7.97
C LEU A 502 -20.94 29.76 9.25
N ILE A 503 -21.19 28.99 10.31
CA ILE A 503 -21.74 29.49 11.57
C ILE A 503 -20.86 30.60 12.18
N PRO A 504 -19.58 30.35 12.53
CA PRO A 504 -18.74 31.38 13.14
C PRO A 504 -18.42 32.52 12.17
N GLN A 505 -18.51 32.31 10.85
CA GLN A 505 -18.34 33.37 9.85
C GLN A 505 -19.56 34.32 9.87
N ILE A 506 -20.77 33.78 9.90
CA ILE A 506 -22.01 34.56 9.99
C ILE A 506 -22.10 35.30 11.33
N GLU A 507 -21.79 34.63 12.44
CA GLU A 507 -21.84 35.21 13.79
C GLU A 507 -20.85 36.38 13.97
N LYS A 508 -19.71 36.37 13.27
CA LYS A 508 -18.65 37.39 13.38
C LYS A 508 -18.64 38.43 12.26
N ALA A 509 -19.42 38.24 11.21
CA ALA A 509 -19.45 39.16 10.08
C ALA A 509 -19.96 40.54 10.50
N PRO A 510 -19.44 41.65 9.92
CA PRO A 510 -19.98 42.97 10.17
C PRO A 510 -21.48 43.04 9.89
N ASN A 511 -22.27 43.38 10.91
CA ASN A 511 -23.73 43.44 10.85
C ASN A 511 -24.24 44.84 11.20
N PRO A 512 -23.95 45.86 10.38
CA PRO A 512 -24.33 47.26 10.67
C PRO A 512 -25.85 47.50 10.63
N SER A 513 -26.62 46.54 10.13
CA SER A 513 -28.08 46.61 10.02
C SER A 513 -28.81 45.79 11.08
N ASP A 514 -28.09 45.25 12.09
CA ASP A 514 -28.63 44.43 13.18
C ASP A 514 -29.58 43.32 12.69
N ILE A 515 -29.22 42.67 11.56
CA ILE A 515 -29.99 41.56 10.99
C ILE A 515 -29.95 40.40 11.99
N ASN A 516 -31.11 39.82 12.31
CA ASN A 516 -31.17 38.64 13.17
C ASN A 516 -30.69 37.39 12.41
N VAL A 517 -29.48 36.93 12.73
CA VAL A 517 -28.84 35.75 12.11
C VAL A 517 -29.16 34.43 12.83
N GLU A 518 -29.79 34.48 14.01
CA GLU A 518 -30.05 33.29 14.83
C GLU A 518 -30.83 32.19 14.08
N PRO A 519 -31.88 32.51 13.29
CA PRO A 519 -32.63 31.46 12.58
C PRO A 519 -31.81 30.68 11.55
N VAL A 520 -30.90 31.35 10.82
CA VAL A 520 -30.04 30.66 9.85
C VAL A 520 -28.98 29.84 10.55
N VAL A 521 -28.39 30.37 11.63
CA VAL A 521 -27.40 29.64 12.46
C VAL A 521 -28.01 28.37 13.04
N GLN A 522 -29.23 28.43 13.59
CA GLN A 522 -29.92 27.25 14.13
C GLN A 522 -30.20 26.20 13.05
N ARG A 523 -30.63 26.62 11.85
CA ARG A 523 -30.85 25.70 10.72
C ARG A 523 -29.56 25.03 10.26
N LEU A 524 -28.46 25.79 10.18
CA LEU A 524 -27.14 25.24 9.87
C LEU A 524 -26.74 24.18 10.89
N ARG A 525 -26.83 24.47 12.21
CA ARG A 525 -26.51 23.50 13.28
C ARG A 525 -27.35 22.23 13.17
N GLN A 526 -28.67 22.38 12.98
CA GLN A 526 -29.59 21.25 12.85
C GLN A 526 -29.28 20.37 11.65
N ASP A 527 -29.06 20.98 10.49
CA ASP A 527 -28.82 20.24 9.25
C ASP A 527 -27.44 19.59 9.24
N SER A 528 -26.45 20.28 9.78
CA SER A 528 -25.10 19.76 10.02
C SER A 528 -25.13 18.54 10.95
N GLN A 529 -25.91 18.58 12.03
CA GLN A 529 -26.12 17.41 12.90
C GLN A 529 -26.89 16.29 12.19
N ARG A 530 -27.89 16.63 11.37
CA ARG A 530 -28.68 15.67 10.58
C ARG A 530 -27.79 14.85 9.64
N LEU A 531 -26.91 15.52 8.88
CA LEU A 531 -25.97 14.87 7.97
C LEU A 531 -25.03 13.90 8.72
N ARG A 532 -24.55 14.28 9.90
CA ARG A 532 -23.68 13.42 10.73
C ARG A 532 -24.41 12.23 11.32
N ASN A 533 -25.61 12.46 11.84
CA ASN A 533 -26.44 11.38 12.38
C ASN A 533 -26.74 10.34 11.30
N GLU A 534 -27.05 10.79 10.08
CA GLU A 534 -27.27 9.85 8.97
C GLU A 534 -25.97 9.16 8.55
N ALA A 535 -24.85 9.89 8.47
CA ALA A 535 -23.55 9.28 8.18
C ALA A 535 -23.21 8.16 9.17
N GLU A 536 -23.42 8.39 10.47
CA GLU A 536 -23.18 7.41 11.51
C GLU A 536 -24.18 6.23 11.42
N ALA A 537 -25.45 6.51 11.13
CA ALA A 537 -26.44 5.46 10.92
C ALA A 537 -26.10 4.56 9.72
N ILE A 538 -25.66 5.14 8.60
CA ILE A 538 -25.15 4.39 7.43
C ILE A 538 -23.92 3.57 7.82
N ARG A 539 -22.97 4.17 8.55
CA ARG A 539 -21.76 3.49 9.02
C ARG A 539 -22.09 2.27 9.84
N ILE A 540 -22.99 2.39 10.81
CA ILE A 540 -23.46 1.29 11.66
C ILE A 540 -24.07 0.17 10.80
N ARG A 541 -24.98 0.50 9.87
CA ARG A 541 -25.64 -0.48 8.98
C ARG A 541 -24.62 -1.24 8.12
N LEU A 542 -23.66 -0.53 7.52
CA LEU A 542 -22.62 -1.16 6.69
C LEU A 542 -21.56 -1.90 7.53
N PHE A 543 -21.29 -1.47 8.75
CA PHE A 543 -20.37 -2.14 9.66
C PHE A 543 -20.90 -3.50 10.11
N LYS A 544 -22.23 -3.67 10.13
CA LYS A 544 -22.92 -4.93 10.40
C LYS A 544 -22.92 -5.93 9.24
N ASP A 545 -22.30 -5.62 8.09
CA ASP A 545 -22.15 -6.61 7.01
C ASP A 545 -21.26 -7.78 7.46
N LYS A 546 -21.89 -8.93 7.69
CA LYS A 546 -21.28 -10.20 8.13
C LYS A 546 -20.18 -10.75 7.22
N SER A 547 -20.09 -10.25 5.98
CA SER A 547 -19.07 -10.65 5.00
C SER A 547 -17.69 -10.05 5.31
N TYR A 548 -17.63 -9.02 6.15
CA TYR A 548 -16.41 -8.30 6.52
C TYR A 548 -16.06 -8.50 7.99
N LEU A 549 -14.79 -8.78 8.27
CA LEU A 549 -14.26 -8.96 9.64
C LEU A 549 -13.35 -7.79 10.00
N SER A 550 -13.67 -7.06 11.09
CA SER A 550 -12.81 -6.01 11.64
C SER A 550 -13.06 -5.82 13.15
N ALA A 551 -11.99 -5.73 13.92
CA ALA A 551 -12.01 -5.50 15.36
C ALA A 551 -12.36 -4.05 15.63
N ASP A 552 -11.89 -3.11 14.80
CA ASP A 552 -12.27 -1.71 14.90
C ASP A 552 -13.78 -1.55 14.67
N ARG A 553 -14.37 -2.26 13.71
CA ARG A 553 -15.84 -2.30 13.53
C ARG A 553 -16.54 -2.86 14.77
N VAL A 554 -16.05 -3.97 15.32
CA VAL A 554 -16.63 -4.56 16.54
C VAL A 554 -16.51 -3.59 17.72
N VAL A 555 -15.34 -2.98 17.93
CA VAL A 555 -15.09 -2.01 18.99
C VAL A 555 -16.01 -0.79 18.84
N HIS A 556 -16.16 -0.30 17.60
CA HIS A 556 -17.05 0.81 17.27
C HIS A 556 -18.51 0.48 17.57
N LEU A 557 -19.01 -0.66 17.07
CA LEU A 557 -20.38 -1.10 17.32
C LEU A 557 -20.65 -1.40 18.81
N ILE A 558 -19.66 -1.94 19.55
CA ILE A 558 -19.76 -2.11 21.00
C ILE A 558 -19.85 -0.76 21.70
N SER A 559 -19.04 0.22 21.30
CA SER A 559 -19.03 1.56 21.92
C SER A 559 -20.34 2.31 21.75
N LEU A 560 -21.10 1.97 20.70
CA LEU A 560 -22.43 2.51 20.40
C LEU A 560 -23.57 1.60 20.88
N ASP A 561 -23.27 0.53 21.60
CA ASP A 561 -24.26 -0.42 22.12
C ASP A 561 -25.12 -1.07 21.03
N GLU A 562 -24.54 -1.31 19.85
CA GLU A 562 -25.19 -1.87 18.66
C GLU A 562 -25.11 -3.42 18.58
N LEU A 563 -24.32 -4.04 19.47
CA LEU A 563 -24.12 -5.49 19.52
C LEU A 563 -24.65 -6.12 20.79
N ARG A 564 -25.18 -7.33 20.65
CA ARG A 564 -25.42 -8.27 21.74
C ARG A 564 -24.40 -9.38 21.68
N VAL A 565 -23.79 -9.72 22.81
CA VAL A 565 -22.84 -10.81 22.90
C VAL A 565 -23.42 -11.94 23.73
N LYS A 566 -23.29 -13.17 23.25
CA LYS A 566 -23.66 -14.37 24.02
C LYS A 566 -22.53 -15.38 23.99
N ARG A 567 -22.04 -15.79 25.16
CA ARG A 567 -21.12 -16.93 25.24
C ARG A 567 -21.87 -18.21 24.88
N THR A 568 -21.48 -18.84 23.77
CA THR A 568 -22.10 -20.08 23.27
C THR A 568 -21.33 -21.31 23.70
N LYS A 569 -20.02 -21.18 23.92
CA LYS A 569 -19.15 -22.26 24.42
C LYS A 569 -18.25 -21.73 25.50
N SER A 570 -18.08 -22.52 26.56
CA SER A 570 -17.22 -22.20 27.71
C SER A 570 -16.22 -23.32 27.90
N ARG A 571 -14.93 -23.00 27.84
CA ARG A 571 -13.77 -23.86 28.03
C ARG A 571 -13.92 -25.22 27.34
N GLN A 572 -14.39 -25.23 26.10
CA GLN A 572 -14.53 -26.44 25.30
C GLN A 572 -13.14 -27.04 25.06
N PRO A 573 -12.85 -28.27 25.50
CA PRO A 573 -11.54 -28.86 25.29
C PRO A 573 -11.30 -29.12 23.80
N LEU A 574 -10.15 -28.69 23.31
CA LEU A 574 -9.61 -28.96 21.97
C LEU A 574 -8.28 -29.71 22.09
N GLY A 575 -8.01 -30.62 21.15
CA GLY A 575 -6.77 -31.41 21.12
C GLY A 575 -6.69 -32.54 22.16
N LYS A 576 -5.55 -33.25 22.18
CA LYS A 576 -5.22 -34.32 23.14
C LYS A 576 -3.76 -34.21 23.58
N GLY A 577 -3.43 -34.74 24.76
CA GLY A 577 -2.06 -34.77 25.28
C GLY A 577 -1.48 -33.37 25.52
N ALA A 578 -0.22 -33.15 25.11
CA ALA A 578 0.50 -31.89 25.28
C ALA A 578 -0.11 -30.69 24.51
N ASN A 579 -0.95 -30.96 23.50
CA ASN A 579 -1.62 -29.93 22.69
C ASN A 579 -3.06 -29.66 23.16
N LYS A 580 -3.42 -30.08 24.40
CA LYS A 580 -4.74 -29.80 24.96
C LYS A 580 -4.88 -28.31 25.25
N GLU A 581 -5.95 -27.72 24.74
CA GLU A 581 -6.33 -26.34 25.02
C GLU A 581 -7.83 -26.23 25.23
N PHE A 582 -8.29 -25.05 25.64
CA PHE A 582 -9.70 -24.82 25.96
C PHE A 582 -10.20 -23.61 25.20
N LEU A 583 -11.36 -23.72 24.56
CA LEU A 583 -11.95 -22.68 23.72
C LEU A 583 -13.20 -22.11 24.36
N ASP A 584 -13.26 -20.78 24.46
CA ASP A 584 -14.53 -20.07 24.61
C ASP A 584 -14.95 -19.51 23.26
N THR A 585 -16.26 -19.53 23.01
CA THR A 585 -16.87 -18.94 21.82
C THR A 585 -17.97 -17.99 22.24
N TYR A 586 -17.95 -16.79 21.66
CA TYR A 586 -18.92 -15.73 21.86
C TYR A 586 -19.56 -15.41 20.51
N LEU A 587 -20.88 -15.54 20.44
CA LEU A 587 -21.66 -15.09 19.29
C LEU A 587 -21.91 -13.59 19.44
N LEU A 588 -21.51 -12.82 18.43
CA LEU A 588 -21.80 -11.39 18.30
C LEU A 588 -22.99 -11.26 17.36
N SER A 589 -24.07 -10.65 17.84
CA SER A 589 -25.31 -10.45 17.11
C SER A 589 -25.68 -8.98 17.05
N ASP A 590 -26.38 -8.57 16.00
CA ASP A 590 -27.05 -7.27 15.97
C ASP A 590 -28.04 -7.19 17.15
N LYS A 591 -27.95 -6.12 17.95
CA LYS A 591 -28.78 -5.95 19.15
C LYS A 591 -30.27 -5.80 18.84
N HIS A 592 -30.60 -5.19 17.71
CA HIS A 592 -31.96 -4.82 17.28
C HIS A 592 -32.65 -5.94 16.52
N THR A 593 -31.95 -6.61 15.60
CA THR A 593 -32.54 -7.70 14.78
C THR A 593 -32.33 -9.07 15.39
N GLY A 594 -31.31 -9.24 16.25
CA GLY A 594 -30.88 -10.53 16.78
C GLY A 594 -30.12 -11.40 15.77
N GLU A 595 -29.87 -10.91 14.55
CA GLU A 595 -29.10 -11.64 13.54
C GLU A 595 -27.67 -11.86 14.04
N GLY A 596 -27.20 -13.11 13.97
CA GLY A 596 -25.79 -13.42 14.25
C GLY A 596 -24.90 -12.84 13.16
N LEU A 597 -23.89 -12.07 13.56
CA LEU A 597 -22.95 -11.43 12.64
C LEU A 597 -21.65 -12.22 12.57
N TRP A 598 -21.02 -12.47 13.73
CA TRP A 598 -19.69 -13.09 13.83
C TRP A 598 -19.54 -13.92 15.10
N GLU A 599 -18.46 -14.70 15.19
CA GLU A 599 -18.04 -15.36 16.42
C GLU A 599 -16.64 -14.90 16.87
N ALA A 600 -16.50 -14.53 18.14
CA ALA A 600 -15.22 -14.30 18.79
C ALA A 600 -14.78 -15.56 19.56
N HIS A 601 -13.55 -16.00 19.31
CA HIS A 601 -12.97 -17.25 19.80
C HIS A 601 -11.77 -16.92 20.69
N PHE A 602 -11.71 -17.52 21.89
CA PHE A 602 -10.63 -17.31 22.84
C PHE A 602 -10.05 -18.65 23.31
N HIS A 603 -8.76 -18.87 23.07
CA HIS A 603 -8.05 -20.10 23.42
C HIS A 603 -7.29 -19.96 24.73
N TYR A 604 -7.43 -20.92 25.63
CA TYR A 604 -6.87 -20.92 26.98
C TYR A 604 -5.98 -22.14 27.22
N PRO A 605 -4.94 -21.99 28.06
CA PRO A 605 -4.05 -23.10 28.39
C PRO A 605 -4.70 -24.12 29.35
N LYS A 606 -5.61 -23.67 30.23
CA LYS A 606 -6.27 -24.51 31.25
C LYS A 606 -7.72 -24.07 31.51
N THR A 607 -8.53 -24.95 32.07
CA THR A 607 -9.95 -24.67 32.39
C THR A 607 -10.12 -23.51 33.38
N GLY A 608 -9.27 -23.44 34.42
CA GLY A 608 -9.35 -22.45 35.48
C GLY A 608 -8.66 -21.11 35.20
N SER A 609 -8.19 -20.86 33.97
CA SER A 609 -7.68 -19.54 33.59
C SER A 609 -8.77 -18.48 33.75
N SER A 610 -8.41 -17.28 34.21
CA SER A 610 -9.32 -16.14 34.22
C SER A 610 -9.70 -15.72 32.79
N ALA A 611 -10.73 -14.89 32.62
CA ALA A 611 -11.23 -14.52 31.28
C ALA A 611 -10.17 -13.83 30.40
N LEU A 612 -9.33 -12.96 30.98
CA LEU A 612 -8.24 -12.29 30.24
C LEU A 612 -6.96 -13.10 30.11
N GLU A 613 -6.87 -14.27 30.77
CA GLU A 613 -5.74 -15.22 30.69
C GLU A 613 -5.89 -16.22 29.53
N PHE A 614 -6.52 -15.79 28.43
CA PHE A 614 -6.36 -16.53 27.18
C PHE A 614 -4.90 -16.49 26.73
N LYS A 615 -4.46 -17.54 26.02
CA LYS A 615 -3.11 -17.63 25.45
C LYS A 615 -2.81 -16.36 24.67
N ASP A 616 -1.56 -15.94 24.65
CA ASP A 616 -1.18 -14.81 23.79
C ASP A 616 -1.60 -15.11 22.35
N ARG A 617 -2.37 -14.18 21.74
CA ARG A 617 -3.00 -14.32 20.41
C ARG A 617 -4.03 -15.45 20.29
N GLY A 618 -4.53 -15.95 21.41
CA GLY A 618 -5.64 -16.90 21.48
C GLY A 618 -7.00 -16.27 21.16
N GLY A 619 -7.12 -14.94 21.14
CA GLY A 619 -8.34 -14.20 20.82
C GLY A 619 -8.44 -13.84 19.33
N HIS A 620 -9.49 -14.26 18.64
CA HIS A 620 -9.71 -13.92 17.22
C HIS A 620 -11.19 -13.92 16.82
N LEU A 621 -11.51 -13.22 15.73
CA LEU A 621 -12.86 -13.16 15.14
C LEU A 621 -13.01 -14.10 13.93
N LYS A 622 -14.20 -14.65 13.71
CA LYS A 622 -14.58 -15.48 12.54
C LYS A 622 -15.95 -15.09 12.00
N THR A 623 -16.16 -15.25 10.69
CA THR A 623 -17.53 -15.20 10.14
C THR A 623 -18.32 -16.44 10.57
N LEU A 624 -19.65 -16.35 10.57
CA LEU A 624 -20.50 -17.50 10.91
C LEU A 624 -20.29 -18.69 9.96
N ASP A 625 -20.05 -18.43 8.68
CA ASP A 625 -19.79 -19.49 7.70
C ASP A 625 -18.47 -20.21 8.00
N GLN A 626 -17.42 -19.47 8.36
CA GLN A 626 -16.14 -20.03 8.81
C GLN A 626 -16.30 -20.86 10.11
N ALA A 627 -17.13 -20.38 11.04
CA ALA A 627 -17.39 -21.09 12.29
C ALA A 627 -18.14 -22.43 12.08
N ARG A 628 -19.12 -22.45 11.18
CA ARG A 628 -19.91 -23.65 10.83
C ARG A 628 -19.10 -24.71 10.08
N ALA A 629 -18.09 -24.29 9.33
CA ALA A 629 -17.29 -25.19 8.49
C ALA A 629 -16.39 -26.15 9.30
N GLY A 630 -16.01 -25.79 10.54
CA GLY A 630 -15.24 -26.64 11.47
C GLY A 630 -13.86 -27.08 10.97
N VAL A 631 -13.11 -27.82 11.81
CA VAL A 631 -11.79 -28.41 11.49
C VAL A 631 -11.84 -29.33 10.26
N SER A 632 -13.01 -29.88 9.95
CA SER A 632 -13.30 -30.75 8.80
C SER A 632 -13.51 -30.02 7.47
N SER A 633 -13.83 -28.72 7.46
CA SER A 633 -13.66 -27.90 6.26
C SER A 633 -12.23 -27.46 6.11
N GLN A 634 -11.55 -27.04 7.19
CA GLN A 634 -10.12 -26.73 7.12
C GLN A 634 -9.28 -27.90 6.58
N ARG A 635 -9.55 -29.14 7.01
CA ARG A 635 -8.91 -30.33 6.42
C ARG A 635 -9.34 -30.64 5.00
N ARG A 636 -10.58 -30.32 4.59
CA ARG A 636 -11.03 -30.50 3.20
C ARG A 636 -10.55 -29.40 2.27
N ASP A 637 -10.38 -28.18 2.75
CA ASP A 637 -9.79 -27.06 2.03
C ASP A 637 -8.26 -27.23 1.95
N GLU A 638 -7.60 -27.79 2.99
CA GLU A 638 -6.21 -28.29 2.97
C GLU A 638 -6.03 -29.51 2.04
N GLN A 639 -7.02 -30.42 1.97
CA GLN A 639 -6.97 -31.59 1.07
C GLN A 639 -7.45 -31.29 -0.35
N ALA A 640 -8.21 -30.21 -0.57
CA ALA A 640 -8.72 -29.77 -1.87
C ALA A 640 -7.97 -28.56 -2.44
N GLY A 641 -6.88 -28.12 -1.80
CA GLY A 641 -5.99 -27.08 -2.29
C GLY A 641 -6.71 -25.77 -2.60
N ARG A 642 -7.72 -25.39 -1.80
CA ARG A 642 -8.36 -24.07 -1.94
C ARG A 642 -7.50 -23.05 -1.20
N PRO A 643 -7.28 -21.85 -1.77
CA PRO A 643 -6.47 -20.82 -1.14
C PRO A 643 -6.89 -20.66 0.31
N HIS A 644 -5.92 -20.79 1.21
CA HIS A 644 -5.96 -19.96 2.41
C HIS A 644 -5.95 -18.52 1.88
N VAL A 645 -7.14 -17.93 1.66
CA VAL A 645 -7.35 -16.57 2.13
C VAL A 645 -6.79 -16.66 3.54
N ALA A 646 -5.70 -15.94 3.84
CA ALA A 646 -5.27 -15.84 5.23
C ALA A 646 -6.56 -15.61 6.00
N ILE A 647 -7.00 -16.59 6.79
CA ILE A 647 -8.22 -16.39 7.57
C ILE A 647 -7.85 -15.15 8.32
N TRP A 648 -8.52 -14.03 8.03
CA TRP A 648 -8.31 -12.78 8.70
C TRP A 648 -8.67 -13.04 10.16
N ARG A 649 -7.70 -13.62 10.89
CA ARG A 649 -7.73 -13.82 12.34
C ARG A 649 -7.20 -12.51 12.86
N LEU A 650 -8.05 -11.50 12.77
CA LEU A 650 -7.75 -10.25 13.40
C LEU A 650 -7.66 -10.56 14.89
N THR A 651 -6.44 -10.45 15.41
CA THR A 651 -6.17 -10.84 16.78
C THR A 651 -6.83 -9.81 17.68
N LEU A 652 -7.71 -10.26 18.57
CA LEU A 652 -8.38 -9.37 19.50
C LEU A 652 -7.42 -9.08 20.65
N ASP A 653 -7.11 -7.81 20.85
CA ASP A 653 -6.36 -7.37 22.01
C ASP A 653 -7.18 -7.57 23.30
N ARG A 654 -6.51 -7.51 24.45
CA ARG A 654 -7.15 -7.76 25.75
C ARG A 654 -8.21 -6.71 26.11
N LYS A 655 -8.07 -5.46 25.67
CA LYS A 655 -9.07 -4.38 25.90
C LYS A 655 -10.34 -4.68 25.10
N THR A 656 -10.20 -5.05 23.84
CA THR A 656 -11.33 -5.48 23.00
C THR A 656 -11.99 -6.76 23.54
N ALA A 657 -11.19 -7.74 23.98
CA ALA A 657 -11.69 -8.96 24.61
C ALA A 657 -12.50 -8.65 25.88
N GLN A 658 -12.01 -7.76 26.74
CA GLN A 658 -12.72 -7.35 27.96
C GLN A 658 -14.09 -6.77 27.62
N LYS A 659 -14.18 -5.86 26.64
CA LYS A 659 -15.46 -5.30 26.18
C LYS A 659 -16.46 -6.38 25.72
N ILE A 660 -15.97 -7.41 25.03
CA ILE A 660 -16.80 -8.55 24.60
C ILE A 660 -17.28 -9.37 25.81
N PHE A 661 -16.42 -9.57 26.81
CA PHE A 661 -16.76 -10.31 28.03
C PHE A 661 -17.77 -9.55 28.89
N ASP A 662 -17.62 -8.24 29.00
CA ASP A 662 -18.53 -7.37 29.75
C ASP A 662 -19.94 -7.40 29.15
N LEU A 663 -20.06 -7.36 27.82
CA LEU A 663 -21.35 -7.47 27.12
C LEU A 663 -22.00 -8.85 27.20
N ALA A 664 -21.22 -9.90 27.51
CA ALA A 664 -21.71 -11.28 27.59
C ALA A 664 -22.09 -11.69 29.03
N SER A 665 -21.78 -10.84 30.01
CA SER A 665 -22.08 -11.01 31.44
C SER A 665 -23.49 -10.53 31.74
#